data_AF-A0A1B8EJD4-F1
#
_entry.id   AF-A0A1B8EJD4-F1
#
_cell.length_a   1.000
_cell.length_b   1.000
_cell.length_c   1.000
_cell.angle_alpha   90.00
_cell.angle_beta   90.00
_cell.angle_gamma   90.00
#
_symmetry.space_group_name_H-M   'P 1'
#
loop_
_entity.id
_entity.type
_entity.pdbx_description
1 polymer ?
#
loop_
_entity_poly.entity_id
_entity_poly.type
_entity_poly.pdbx_seq_one_letter_code
_entity_poly.pdbx_strand_id
1 'polypeptide(L)'
;MSPSLEEVKSFIDTAVEYNLPTVKTINTTIHENPELAWEETIAHDIFVKELTQKGFTVTPSAYGVNTSFEAIATGMPGGRTVNFNAEYDALPGIGHACGHNLISTASVTGFLALSALVEKYGVPGNVQLLGTPAEESGGGKNALLKAGAYKDIDISLMGHPFSTVGYSPDPRYTGSAGQRSNANLGLFATFRGKNAHAAANPWDGVNALDAIACTYNNVSVLRQQMRPEERAHGCILESPKVTNVIPSYTKVAYSVRAPTMGACRMLGDRVKNCFKAAALATGCTLELEEEDMYADLRINKTLCDRYASAMSRFGELVVTEHPEYLAGSTDQGNVTYAVPALHVNIGIPNKENPNISIHTAEFAKCAGTEEALQAAIRCGKGMALTGWEILTNNQVWEKCKADFEEDKKLRATDPNHVDEKSIMEDGVKLEENYRDAVQGIDDASPTEIRRVLWKIDLFLLPVLAVCYMLQYLDKSTINYSTLLGLTADLNLVGSNFSWSAGIFYFGYLFWSPVSAYLIVRFPIGKYLTFTVLLWACVVMCHAACKDFKTLMVTRFFLGVTEASVAPGFSVLTSMFYTRNEQPLRHGIWFLGNGCASILGGVVSWAIGSMSVDMARWKVMFLIFGGITLFWGIVMAIFIPDGPSSPLWLNAKERQIAIARTLQNKTGTLKSGKVHYKQVREALIDPQVWCLCLYIFSANLANGGLSAFGSLVVAGFGFKGLQALLLQMPTGAAQIVFVIVSCITASKVKSARVITMITLTVISTIGMVLMFTLDDDHKNTKLAGFCLSMAFAANQPLAQSLIASNIAGFTKKATVGMMMFMGYCLGNIIGPQFFYSYEAPIYRTGIKCSLIGFCMGVFFLCLLGAWYLYENRRRDRVYRDVVELPEEIERQLQGDLTDIEIKSFRYLY
;
A
#
# COMPACT_ATOMS: atom_id res chain seq x y z
N MET A 1 -16.22 -9.75 -57.36
CA MET A 1 -14.95 -9.28 -56.78
C MET A 1 -15.30 -8.61 -55.47
N SER A 2 -14.59 -8.92 -54.38
CA SER A 2 -14.79 -8.21 -53.11
C SER A 2 -14.33 -6.76 -53.28
N PRO A 3 -15.13 -5.75 -52.88
CA PRO A 3 -14.75 -4.36 -53.02
C PRO A 3 -13.52 -4.04 -52.16
N SER A 4 -12.71 -3.09 -52.62
CA SER A 4 -11.63 -2.52 -51.83
C SER A 4 -12.18 -1.73 -50.64
N LEU A 5 -11.38 -1.58 -49.57
CA LEU A 5 -11.80 -0.81 -48.40
C LEU A 5 -12.09 0.67 -48.71
N GLU A 6 -11.47 1.23 -49.75
CA GLU A 6 -11.77 2.61 -50.20
C GLU A 6 -13.13 2.71 -50.89
N GLU A 7 -13.51 1.72 -51.70
CA GLU A 7 -14.86 1.65 -52.30
C GLU A 7 -15.93 1.48 -51.22
N VAL A 8 -15.65 0.64 -50.21
CA VAL A 8 -16.54 0.45 -49.04
C VAL A 8 -16.66 1.76 -48.25
N LYS A 9 -15.55 2.43 -47.96
CA LYS A 9 -15.51 3.72 -47.26
C LYS A 9 -16.33 4.78 -48.02
N SER A 10 -16.13 4.90 -49.33
CA SER A 10 -16.87 5.84 -50.17
C SER A 10 -18.36 5.54 -50.19
N PHE A 11 -18.74 4.26 -50.15
CA PHE A 11 -20.14 3.88 -50.06
C PHE A 11 -20.75 4.16 -48.69
N ILE A 12 -20.00 3.95 -47.60
CA ILE A 12 -20.42 4.35 -46.25
C ILE A 12 -20.72 5.85 -46.20
N ASP A 13 -19.85 6.70 -46.77
CA ASP A 13 -20.11 8.15 -46.83
C ASP A 13 -21.42 8.46 -47.55
N THR A 14 -21.67 7.80 -48.68
CA THR A 14 -22.90 7.97 -49.47
C THR A 14 -24.14 7.48 -48.72
N ALA A 15 -24.06 6.33 -48.07
CA ALA A 15 -25.16 5.74 -47.31
C ALA A 15 -25.50 6.58 -46.07
N VAL A 16 -24.49 7.12 -45.38
CA VAL A 16 -24.71 8.01 -44.24
C VAL A 16 -25.33 9.34 -44.69
N GLU A 17 -24.86 9.93 -45.79
CA GLU A 17 -25.46 11.17 -46.33
C GLU A 17 -26.93 10.97 -46.67
N TYR A 18 -27.27 9.86 -47.33
CA TYR A 18 -28.66 9.50 -47.65
C TYR A 18 -29.54 9.32 -46.39
N ASN A 19 -28.96 8.80 -45.31
CA ASN A 19 -29.67 8.52 -44.06
C ASN A 19 -29.61 9.66 -43.03
N LEU A 20 -28.86 10.73 -43.31
CA LEU A 20 -28.62 11.84 -42.39
C LEU A 20 -29.91 12.48 -41.85
N PRO A 21 -30.99 12.68 -42.64
CA PRO A 21 -32.24 13.23 -42.11
C PRO A 21 -32.82 12.37 -40.97
N THR A 22 -32.86 11.05 -41.15
CA THR A 22 -33.36 10.12 -40.14
C THR A 22 -32.49 10.10 -38.88
N VAL A 23 -31.17 10.08 -39.05
CA VAL A 23 -30.23 10.15 -37.92
C VAL A 23 -30.41 11.44 -37.12
N LYS A 24 -30.57 12.58 -37.81
CA LYS A 24 -30.84 13.89 -37.18
C LYS A 24 -32.17 13.90 -36.44
N THR A 25 -33.23 13.40 -37.06
CA THR A 25 -34.55 13.32 -36.44
C THR A 25 -34.50 12.52 -35.14
N ILE A 26 -33.92 11.32 -35.15
CA ILE A 26 -33.77 10.49 -33.95
C ILE A 26 -32.98 11.23 -32.87
N ASN A 27 -31.80 11.78 -33.20
CA ASN A 27 -30.96 12.48 -32.22
C ASN A 27 -31.67 13.68 -31.58
N THR A 28 -32.28 14.54 -32.40
CA THR A 28 -32.96 15.75 -31.91
C THR A 28 -34.18 15.40 -31.06
N THR A 29 -34.99 14.42 -31.48
CA THR A 29 -36.14 13.99 -30.69
C THR A 29 -35.73 13.44 -29.32
N ILE A 30 -34.69 12.59 -29.27
CA ILE A 30 -34.19 12.06 -27.99
C ILE A 30 -33.64 13.21 -27.12
N HIS A 31 -32.75 14.05 -27.68
CA HIS A 31 -32.12 15.13 -26.91
C HIS A 31 -33.11 16.14 -26.31
N GLU A 32 -34.15 16.51 -27.08
CA GLU A 32 -35.18 17.47 -26.66
C GLU A 32 -36.20 16.90 -25.67
N ASN A 33 -36.32 15.56 -25.59
CA ASN A 33 -37.32 14.88 -24.76
C ASN A 33 -36.64 13.85 -23.84
N PRO A 34 -35.83 14.30 -22.86
CA PRO A 34 -35.12 13.39 -21.97
C PRO A 34 -36.08 12.57 -21.10
N GLU A 35 -36.03 11.25 -21.25
CA GLU A 35 -36.82 10.29 -20.48
C GLU A 35 -35.91 9.45 -19.57
N LEU A 36 -36.39 9.12 -18.37
CA LEU A 36 -35.61 8.39 -17.37
C LEU A 36 -35.54 6.90 -17.68
N ALA A 37 -34.62 6.20 -17.01
CA ALA A 37 -34.50 4.76 -17.04
C ALA A 37 -35.87 4.04 -16.90
N TRP A 38 -36.19 3.16 -17.84
CA TRP A 38 -37.44 2.40 -18.00
C TRP A 38 -38.69 3.20 -18.44
N GLU A 39 -38.56 4.50 -18.66
CA GLU A 39 -39.64 5.40 -19.07
C GLU A 39 -39.42 5.96 -20.49
N GLU A 40 -38.45 5.44 -21.25
CA GLU A 40 -37.96 5.95 -22.54
C GLU A 40 -38.89 5.64 -23.73
N THR A 41 -40.16 6.00 -23.60
CA THR A 41 -41.21 5.71 -24.58
C THR A 41 -41.07 6.51 -25.88
N ILE A 42 -40.76 7.81 -25.79
CA ILE A 42 -40.56 8.69 -26.95
C ILE A 42 -39.32 8.25 -27.72
N ALA A 43 -38.21 7.97 -27.01
CA ALA A 43 -36.99 7.48 -27.63
C ALA A 43 -37.22 6.13 -28.34
N HIS A 44 -37.90 5.18 -27.69
CA HIS A 44 -38.30 3.92 -28.31
C HIS A 44 -39.15 4.12 -29.57
N ASP A 45 -40.22 4.92 -29.46
CA ASP A 45 -41.21 5.09 -30.54
C ASP A 45 -40.62 5.78 -31.77
N ILE A 46 -39.70 6.74 -31.58
CA ILE A 46 -39.05 7.41 -32.71
C ILE A 46 -38.17 6.44 -33.50
N PHE A 47 -37.44 5.54 -32.82
CA PHE A 47 -36.66 4.49 -33.48
C PHE A 47 -37.55 3.54 -34.27
N VAL A 48 -38.60 3.02 -33.63
CA VAL A 48 -39.52 2.07 -34.27
C VAL A 48 -40.17 2.69 -35.51
N LYS A 49 -40.62 3.93 -35.41
CA LYS A 49 -41.22 4.68 -36.52
C LYS A 49 -40.24 4.87 -37.68
N GLU A 50 -39.08 5.46 -37.43
CA GLU A 50 -38.15 5.86 -38.50
C GLU A 50 -37.53 4.64 -39.21
N LEU A 51 -37.21 3.57 -38.47
CA LEU A 51 -36.65 2.35 -39.06
C LEU A 51 -37.70 1.54 -39.84
N THR A 52 -38.94 1.48 -39.35
CA THR A 52 -40.05 0.84 -40.09
C THR A 52 -40.34 1.59 -41.39
N GLN A 53 -40.31 2.93 -41.38
CA GLN A 53 -40.49 3.74 -42.59
C GLN A 53 -39.39 3.52 -43.63
N LYS A 54 -38.19 3.12 -43.21
CA LYS A 54 -37.10 2.70 -44.09
C LYS A 54 -37.21 1.26 -44.59
N GLY A 55 -38.22 0.52 -44.16
CA GLY A 55 -38.47 -0.85 -44.58
C GLY A 55 -37.72 -1.92 -43.79
N PHE A 56 -37.11 -1.58 -42.65
CA PHE A 56 -36.52 -2.58 -41.76
C PHE A 56 -37.60 -3.37 -41.02
N THR A 57 -37.31 -4.62 -40.70
CA THR A 57 -38.13 -5.39 -39.76
C THR A 57 -37.76 -4.97 -38.35
N VAL A 58 -38.70 -4.33 -37.66
CA VAL A 58 -38.52 -3.82 -36.30
C VAL A 58 -39.49 -4.52 -35.34
N THR A 59 -38.95 -5.12 -34.29
CA THR A 59 -39.70 -5.69 -33.18
C THR A 59 -39.74 -4.66 -32.04
N PRO A 60 -40.88 -4.00 -31.77
CA PRO A 60 -41.04 -3.14 -30.60
C PRO A 60 -41.12 -3.98 -29.32
N SER A 61 -40.76 -3.39 -28.19
CA SER A 61 -40.71 -4.06 -26.87
C SER A 61 -40.01 -5.43 -26.92
N ALA A 62 -38.88 -5.48 -27.63
CA ALA A 62 -38.17 -6.71 -27.93
C ALA A 62 -37.78 -7.44 -26.63
N TYR A 63 -37.68 -8.78 -26.69
CA TYR A 63 -37.21 -9.59 -25.56
C TYR A 63 -38.00 -9.40 -24.25
N GLY A 64 -39.24 -8.90 -24.32
CA GLY A 64 -40.10 -8.66 -23.15
C GLY A 64 -39.72 -7.43 -22.33
N VAL A 65 -38.88 -6.54 -22.86
CA VAL A 65 -38.50 -5.27 -22.23
C VAL A 65 -39.24 -4.12 -22.94
N ASN A 66 -40.13 -3.44 -22.20
CA ASN A 66 -41.12 -2.50 -22.75
C ASN A 66 -40.53 -1.43 -23.68
N THR A 67 -39.47 -0.75 -23.24
CA THR A 67 -38.84 0.36 -23.99
C THR A 67 -37.63 -0.08 -24.80
N SER A 68 -37.43 -1.39 -25.04
CA SER A 68 -36.41 -1.90 -25.96
C SER A 68 -36.98 -2.15 -27.36
N PHE A 69 -36.13 -2.16 -28.38
CA PHE A 69 -36.52 -2.55 -29.73
C PHE A 69 -35.40 -3.35 -30.40
N GLU A 70 -35.74 -4.11 -31.42
CA GLU A 70 -34.78 -4.81 -32.27
C GLU A 70 -35.07 -4.52 -33.73
N ALA A 71 -34.07 -4.06 -34.48
CA ALA A 71 -34.13 -3.96 -35.93
C ALA A 71 -33.07 -4.87 -36.56
N ILE A 72 -33.47 -5.68 -37.54
CA ILE A 72 -32.57 -6.62 -38.23
C ILE A 72 -32.52 -6.32 -39.73
N ALA A 73 -31.30 -6.23 -40.26
CA ALA A 73 -31.02 -6.31 -41.69
C ALA A 73 -30.44 -7.70 -41.99
N THR A 74 -31.15 -8.49 -42.80
CA THR A 74 -30.75 -9.86 -43.15
C THR A 74 -29.96 -9.86 -44.45
N GLY A 75 -28.74 -10.39 -44.42
CA GLY A 75 -27.92 -10.60 -45.62
C GLY A 75 -28.13 -11.97 -46.25
N MET A 76 -27.12 -12.46 -46.97
CA MET A 76 -27.15 -13.82 -47.52
C MET A 76 -27.14 -14.87 -46.39
N PRO A 77 -27.74 -16.06 -46.58
CA PRO A 77 -27.75 -17.11 -45.56
C PRO A 77 -26.34 -17.54 -45.12
N GLY A 78 -26.20 -17.81 -43.82
CA GLY A 78 -24.91 -18.11 -43.20
C GLY A 78 -24.07 -16.85 -42.97
N GLY A 79 -22.95 -16.96 -42.25
CA GLY A 79 -22.12 -15.81 -41.90
C GLY A 79 -22.34 -15.36 -40.46
N ARG A 80 -21.93 -14.12 -40.18
CA ARG A 80 -21.82 -13.56 -38.82
C ARG A 80 -22.87 -12.48 -38.58
N THR A 81 -23.20 -12.23 -37.31
CA THR A 81 -24.11 -11.15 -36.93
C THR A 81 -23.37 -10.03 -36.19
N VAL A 82 -23.46 -8.81 -36.71
CA VAL A 82 -22.91 -7.59 -36.08
C VAL A 82 -24.04 -6.83 -35.38
N ASN A 83 -23.94 -6.68 -34.07
CA ASN A 83 -24.87 -5.90 -33.25
C ASN A 83 -24.36 -4.47 -33.03
N PHE A 84 -25.27 -3.50 -33.00
CA PHE A 84 -25.07 -2.14 -32.51
C PHE A 84 -26.02 -1.88 -31.33
N ASN A 85 -25.48 -1.43 -30.19
CA ASN A 85 -26.29 -1.08 -29.02
C ASN A 85 -26.60 0.42 -29.00
N ALA A 86 -27.88 0.79 -28.92
CA ALA A 86 -28.33 2.17 -28.82
C ALA A 86 -28.91 2.46 -27.44
N GLU A 87 -28.22 3.28 -26.64
CA GLU A 87 -28.72 3.80 -25.37
C GLU A 87 -29.43 5.14 -25.57
N TYR A 88 -30.45 5.43 -24.76
CA TYR A 88 -31.27 6.64 -24.93
C TYR A 88 -32.01 7.07 -23.65
N ASP A 89 -31.63 6.56 -22.48
CA ASP A 89 -32.11 7.08 -21.21
C ASP A 89 -31.38 8.36 -20.78
N ALA A 90 -32.03 9.13 -19.91
CA ALA A 90 -31.57 10.42 -19.41
C ALA A 90 -31.44 10.43 -17.88
N LEU A 91 -30.79 11.48 -17.37
CA LEU A 91 -30.55 11.67 -15.93
C LEU A 91 -31.58 12.61 -15.29
N PRO A 92 -32.03 12.34 -14.04
CA PRO A 92 -32.98 13.17 -13.34
C PRO A 92 -32.54 14.64 -13.22
N GLY A 93 -33.35 15.55 -13.76
CA GLY A 93 -33.18 17.00 -13.61
C GLY A 93 -32.09 17.66 -14.47
N ILE A 94 -31.29 16.89 -15.22
CA ILE A 94 -30.19 17.43 -16.05
C ILE A 94 -30.21 16.95 -17.52
N GLY A 95 -31.19 16.13 -17.91
CA GLY A 95 -31.38 15.67 -19.29
C GLY A 95 -30.33 14.64 -19.71
N HIS A 96 -29.99 14.59 -21.01
CA HIS A 96 -28.96 13.70 -21.56
C HIS A 96 -27.53 14.16 -21.21
N ALA A 97 -27.25 14.33 -19.92
CA ALA A 97 -25.95 14.75 -19.41
C ALA A 97 -24.86 13.67 -19.50
N CYS A 98 -25.21 12.43 -19.86
CA CYS A 98 -24.27 11.38 -20.27
C CYS A 98 -24.18 11.23 -21.81
N GLY A 99 -25.02 11.96 -22.56
CA GLY A 99 -24.97 12.02 -24.02
C GLY A 99 -25.53 10.79 -24.73
N HIS A 100 -26.49 10.06 -24.13
CA HIS A 100 -27.06 8.84 -24.72
C HIS A 100 -27.73 9.09 -26.08
N ASN A 101 -28.22 10.30 -26.36
CA ASN A 101 -28.65 10.69 -27.71
C ASN A 101 -27.55 10.50 -28.79
N LEU A 102 -26.28 10.72 -28.44
CA LEU A 102 -25.14 10.53 -29.33
C LEU A 102 -24.70 9.06 -29.44
N ILE A 103 -24.91 8.26 -28.39
CA ILE A 103 -24.70 6.80 -28.43
C ILE A 103 -25.67 6.19 -29.44
N SER A 104 -26.96 6.52 -29.27
CA SER A 104 -28.03 6.22 -30.22
C SER A 104 -27.68 6.64 -31.64
N THR A 105 -27.18 7.87 -31.82
CA THR A 105 -26.75 8.40 -33.13
C THR A 105 -25.65 7.55 -33.77
N ALA A 106 -24.59 7.23 -33.01
CA ALA A 106 -23.47 6.48 -33.51
C ALA A 106 -23.90 5.07 -33.94
N SER A 107 -24.72 4.41 -33.13
CA SER A 107 -25.20 3.05 -33.36
C SER A 107 -26.16 2.96 -34.54
N VAL A 108 -27.13 3.88 -34.67
CA VAL A 108 -28.04 3.89 -35.83
C VAL A 108 -27.33 4.26 -37.12
N THR A 109 -26.34 5.16 -37.07
CA THR A 109 -25.50 5.49 -38.23
C THR A 109 -24.72 4.26 -38.69
N GLY A 110 -24.10 3.54 -37.74
CA GLY A 110 -23.36 2.31 -38.02
C GLY A 110 -24.25 1.23 -38.62
N PHE A 111 -25.42 0.99 -38.02
CA PHE A 111 -26.41 0.03 -38.48
C PHE A 111 -26.88 0.33 -39.92
N LEU A 112 -27.30 1.57 -40.20
CA LEU A 112 -27.83 1.93 -41.52
C LEU A 112 -26.75 1.81 -42.61
N ALA A 113 -25.52 2.25 -42.32
CA ALA A 113 -24.41 2.15 -43.27
C ALA A 113 -23.99 0.71 -43.55
N LEU A 114 -23.87 -0.13 -42.51
CA LEU A 114 -23.50 -1.54 -42.68
C LEU A 114 -24.63 -2.35 -43.34
N SER A 115 -25.89 -2.06 -43.03
CA SER A 115 -27.04 -2.70 -43.67
C SER A 115 -27.06 -2.44 -45.18
N ALA A 116 -26.85 -1.19 -45.59
CA ALA A 116 -26.76 -0.83 -47.00
C ALA A 116 -25.59 -1.53 -47.72
N LEU A 117 -24.47 -1.74 -47.03
CA LEU A 117 -23.33 -2.49 -47.57
C LEU A 117 -23.65 -3.97 -47.77
N VAL A 118 -24.28 -4.60 -46.76
CA VAL A 118 -24.68 -6.01 -46.81
C VAL A 118 -25.66 -6.25 -47.96
N GLU A 119 -26.65 -5.37 -48.13
CA GLU A 119 -27.60 -5.42 -49.24
C GLU A 119 -26.91 -5.25 -50.60
N LYS A 120 -26.09 -4.20 -50.75
CA LYS A 120 -25.43 -3.88 -52.03
C LYS A 120 -24.51 -4.99 -52.53
N TYR A 121 -23.74 -5.59 -51.63
CA TYR A 121 -22.68 -6.54 -51.99
C TYR A 121 -23.08 -8.01 -51.77
N GLY A 122 -24.26 -8.28 -51.22
CA GLY A 122 -24.75 -9.65 -51.00
C GLY A 122 -23.85 -10.46 -50.06
N VAL A 123 -23.47 -9.88 -48.92
CA VAL A 123 -22.56 -10.53 -47.96
C VAL A 123 -23.34 -11.50 -47.05
N PRO A 124 -22.79 -12.69 -46.74
CA PRO A 124 -23.37 -13.58 -45.72
C PRO A 124 -23.29 -12.98 -44.32
N GLY A 125 -24.41 -12.92 -43.62
CA GLY A 125 -24.50 -12.45 -42.24
C GLY A 125 -25.63 -11.45 -42.02
N ASN A 126 -25.78 -11.00 -40.78
CA ASN A 126 -26.85 -10.09 -40.36
C ASN A 126 -26.28 -8.85 -39.67
N VAL A 127 -27.07 -7.78 -39.67
CA VAL A 127 -26.81 -6.57 -38.90
C VAL A 127 -28.00 -6.33 -37.98
N GLN A 128 -27.74 -6.15 -36.68
CA GLN A 128 -28.76 -5.90 -35.67
C GLN A 128 -28.53 -4.51 -35.04
N LEU A 129 -29.58 -3.73 -34.90
CA LEU A 129 -29.62 -2.59 -34.00
C LEU A 129 -30.54 -2.94 -32.83
N LEU A 130 -30.00 -2.85 -31.62
CA LEU A 130 -30.72 -3.18 -30.40
C LEU A 130 -30.86 -1.92 -29.55
N GLY A 131 -32.10 -1.56 -29.24
CA GLY A 131 -32.41 -0.49 -28.29
C GLY A 131 -32.22 -0.98 -26.87
N THR A 132 -31.33 -0.33 -26.13
CA THR A 132 -30.90 -0.73 -24.79
C THR A 132 -31.27 0.36 -23.78
N PRO A 133 -32.45 0.29 -23.15
CA PRO A 133 -32.91 1.29 -22.18
C PRO A 133 -32.16 1.21 -20.85
N ALA A 134 -32.41 2.16 -19.95
CA ALA A 134 -32.08 2.10 -18.53
C ALA A 134 -30.62 1.80 -18.16
N GLU A 135 -29.64 2.31 -18.91
CA GLU A 135 -28.24 2.12 -18.56
C GLU A 135 -27.87 2.85 -17.25
N GLU A 136 -28.45 4.02 -16.98
CA GLU A 136 -28.06 4.87 -15.83
C GLU A 136 -28.52 4.31 -14.48
N SER A 137 -29.65 3.59 -14.43
CA SER A 137 -30.28 3.18 -13.16
C SER A 137 -31.15 1.92 -13.28
N GLY A 138 -30.80 0.97 -14.16
CA GLY A 138 -31.57 -0.28 -14.32
C GLY A 138 -30.84 -1.47 -14.95
N GLY A 139 -29.81 -1.24 -15.76
CA GLY A 139 -29.05 -2.27 -16.45
C GLY A 139 -29.84 -2.93 -17.57
N GLY A 140 -30.40 -2.16 -18.50
CA GLY A 140 -31.24 -2.73 -19.56
C GLY A 140 -30.54 -3.76 -20.43
N LYS A 141 -29.22 -3.66 -20.67
CA LYS A 141 -28.48 -4.72 -21.38
C LYS A 141 -28.41 -6.01 -20.57
N ASN A 142 -28.40 -5.93 -19.24
CA ASN A 142 -28.48 -7.12 -18.40
C ASN A 142 -29.83 -7.81 -18.53
N ALA A 143 -30.92 -7.05 -18.57
CA ALA A 143 -32.26 -7.60 -18.82
C ALA A 143 -32.34 -8.27 -20.22
N LEU A 144 -31.81 -7.61 -21.24
CA LEU A 144 -31.76 -8.13 -22.61
C LEU A 144 -30.87 -9.37 -22.75
N LEU A 145 -29.71 -9.40 -22.08
CA LEU A 145 -28.83 -10.57 -22.00
C LEU A 145 -29.57 -11.78 -21.41
N LYS A 146 -30.26 -11.60 -20.28
CA LYS A 146 -31.06 -12.65 -19.63
C LYS A 146 -32.20 -13.14 -20.53
N ALA A 147 -32.82 -12.24 -21.27
CA ALA A 147 -33.88 -12.55 -22.21
C ALA A 147 -33.39 -13.16 -23.54
N GLY A 148 -32.06 -13.21 -23.75
CA GLY A 148 -31.43 -13.92 -24.86
C GLY A 148 -31.09 -13.07 -26.08
N ALA A 149 -31.10 -11.74 -25.97
CA ALA A 149 -30.89 -10.81 -27.10
C ALA A 149 -29.53 -10.93 -27.80
N TYR A 150 -28.53 -11.51 -27.11
CA TYR A 150 -27.16 -11.63 -27.61
C TYR A 150 -26.75 -13.06 -27.97
N LYS A 151 -27.68 -14.04 -27.97
CA LYS A 151 -27.33 -15.46 -28.20
C LYS A 151 -26.74 -15.75 -29.58
N ASP A 152 -27.24 -15.07 -30.61
CA ASP A 152 -26.87 -15.27 -32.02
C ASP A 152 -26.04 -14.11 -32.58
N ILE A 153 -25.35 -13.39 -31.69
CA ILE A 153 -24.52 -12.22 -32.00
C ILE A 153 -23.04 -12.62 -31.98
N ASP A 154 -22.31 -12.29 -33.04
CA ASP A 154 -20.88 -12.58 -33.14
C ASP A 154 -20.02 -11.44 -32.58
N ILE A 155 -20.42 -10.19 -32.79
CA ILE A 155 -19.80 -9.01 -32.16
C ILE A 155 -20.84 -7.94 -31.79
N SER A 156 -20.54 -7.11 -30.80
CA SER A 156 -21.35 -5.94 -30.43
C SER A 156 -20.53 -4.65 -30.46
N LEU A 157 -21.06 -3.59 -31.07
CA LEU A 157 -20.38 -2.31 -31.28
C LEU A 157 -21.17 -1.17 -30.62
N MET A 158 -20.47 -0.30 -29.91
CA MET A 158 -21.06 0.87 -29.25
C MET A 158 -20.01 1.98 -29.11
N GLY A 159 -20.46 3.23 -29.15
CA GLY A 159 -19.63 4.39 -28.86
C GLY A 159 -20.27 5.37 -27.91
N HIS A 160 -19.50 5.81 -26.92
CA HIS A 160 -19.93 6.66 -25.83
C HIS A 160 -19.26 8.04 -25.90
N PRO A 161 -20.00 9.16 -25.80
CA PRO A 161 -19.40 10.49 -25.85
C PRO A 161 -18.65 10.84 -24.56
N PHE A 162 -17.49 11.49 -24.72
CA PHE A 162 -16.65 12.01 -23.64
C PHE A 162 -16.02 13.34 -24.07
N SER A 163 -15.20 13.95 -23.20
CA SER A 163 -14.40 15.13 -23.56
C SER A 163 -13.36 14.80 -24.65
N THR A 164 -12.77 15.81 -25.28
CA THR A 164 -11.73 15.64 -26.32
C THR A 164 -10.31 15.52 -25.76
N VAL A 165 -10.14 15.47 -24.44
CA VAL A 165 -8.83 15.46 -23.77
C VAL A 165 -8.63 14.17 -22.97
N GLY A 166 -7.37 13.87 -22.63
CA GLY A 166 -7.02 12.70 -21.79
C GLY A 166 -6.58 11.45 -22.57
N TYR A 167 -6.72 11.44 -23.90
CA TYR A 167 -6.36 10.29 -24.74
C TYR A 167 -4.86 10.21 -25.06
N SER A 168 -4.25 11.34 -25.44
CA SER A 168 -2.87 11.41 -25.91
C SER A 168 -2.28 12.81 -25.65
N PRO A 169 -0.96 12.93 -25.44
CA PRO A 169 -0.29 14.23 -25.48
C PRO A 169 -0.38 14.93 -26.84
N ASP A 170 -0.61 14.16 -27.92
CA ASP A 170 -0.84 14.71 -29.26
C ASP A 170 -2.32 15.12 -29.40
N PRO A 171 -2.63 16.43 -29.52
CA PRO A 171 -4.00 16.95 -29.50
C PRO A 171 -4.82 16.56 -30.74
N ARG A 172 -4.20 15.92 -31.74
CA ARG A 172 -4.92 15.37 -32.90
C ARG A 172 -5.74 14.13 -32.55
N TYR A 173 -5.45 13.46 -31.42
CA TYR A 173 -6.21 12.31 -30.97
C TYR A 173 -7.44 12.76 -30.20
N THR A 174 -8.61 12.47 -30.74
CA THR A 174 -9.90 12.97 -30.25
C THR A 174 -10.72 11.91 -29.52
N GLY A 175 -10.23 10.68 -29.40
CA GLY A 175 -10.95 9.59 -28.75
C GLY A 175 -10.12 8.33 -28.61
N SER A 176 -10.76 7.25 -28.13
CA SER A 176 -10.16 5.92 -28.00
C SER A 176 -11.08 4.83 -28.53
N ALA A 177 -10.50 3.76 -29.08
CA ALA A 177 -11.23 2.59 -29.55
C ALA A 177 -11.64 1.65 -28.41
N GLY A 178 -10.75 1.45 -27.43
CA GLY A 178 -11.01 0.65 -26.23
C GLY A 178 -10.92 1.47 -24.95
N GLN A 179 -11.83 1.19 -24.01
CA GLN A 179 -11.86 1.74 -22.65
C GLN A 179 -11.95 0.60 -21.64
N ARG A 180 -11.16 0.67 -20.56
CA ARG A 180 -11.31 -0.21 -19.39
C ARG A 180 -12.16 0.49 -18.32
N SER A 181 -13.00 -0.24 -17.59
CA SER A 181 -13.81 0.31 -16.49
C SER A 181 -13.74 -0.56 -15.24
N ASN A 182 -14.31 -0.09 -14.14
CA ASN A 182 -14.53 -0.91 -12.96
C ASN A 182 -15.90 -1.58 -13.02
N ALA A 183 -16.01 -2.79 -12.47
CA ALA A 183 -17.29 -3.40 -12.18
C ALA A 183 -17.96 -2.72 -10.97
N ASN A 184 -19.30 -2.73 -10.92
CA ASN A 184 -20.11 -2.13 -9.86
C ASN A 184 -21.26 -3.04 -9.44
N LEU A 185 -21.58 -3.06 -8.15
CA LEU A 185 -22.66 -3.83 -7.54
C LEU A 185 -23.41 -2.97 -6.51
N GLY A 186 -24.71 -2.77 -6.72
CA GLY A 186 -25.61 -2.15 -5.75
C GLY A 186 -26.15 -3.16 -4.73
N LEU A 187 -26.17 -2.77 -3.46
CA LEU A 187 -26.64 -3.58 -2.34
C LEU A 187 -27.54 -2.74 -1.42
N PHE A 188 -28.68 -3.28 -1.02
CA PHE A 188 -29.59 -2.65 -0.07
C PHE A 188 -29.80 -3.55 1.14
N ALA A 189 -29.87 -2.95 2.32
CA ALA A 189 -30.15 -3.64 3.56
C ALA A 189 -31.26 -2.91 4.33
N THR A 190 -32.35 -3.63 4.59
CA THR A 190 -33.46 -3.16 5.42
C THR A 190 -33.41 -3.87 6.77
N PHE A 191 -33.34 -3.11 7.85
CA PHE A 191 -33.32 -3.65 9.22
C PHE A 191 -34.68 -3.42 9.89
N ARG A 192 -35.26 -4.48 10.48
CA ARG A 192 -36.49 -4.38 11.28
C ARG A 192 -36.26 -4.84 12.72
N GLY A 193 -36.59 -3.96 13.65
CA GLY A 193 -36.52 -4.13 15.09
C GLY A 193 -37.88 -3.97 15.77
N LYS A 194 -37.91 -3.35 16.96
CA LYS A 194 -39.11 -3.20 17.79
C LYS A 194 -39.09 -1.90 18.58
N ASN A 195 -40.17 -1.13 18.49
CA ASN A 195 -40.30 0.14 19.21
C ASN A 195 -40.41 -0.06 20.72
N ALA A 196 -39.84 0.87 21.48
CA ALA A 196 -40.01 1.04 22.92
C ALA A 196 -39.78 2.51 23.31
N HIS A 197 -40.18 2.92 24.52
CA HIS A 197 -39.92 4.28 24.97
C HIS A 197 -38.45 4.41 25.41
N ALA A 198 -37.68 5.26 24.73
CA ALA A 198 -36.21 5.27 24.83
C ALA A 198 -35.70 5.52 26.27
N ALA A 199 -36.41 6.32 27.06
CA ALA A 199 -36.02 6.62 28.45
C ALA A 199 -36.68 5.72 29.52
N ALA A 200 -37.81 5.08 29.22
CA ALA A 200 -38.63 4.44 30.25
C ALA A 200 -38.42 2.93 30.28
N ASN A 201 -38.31 2.31 29.10
CA ASN A 201 -38.14 0.87 28.97
C ASN A 201 -37.33 0.47 27.72
N PRO A 202 -36.09 0.97 27.56
CA PRO A 202 -35.27 0.66 26.38
C PRO A 202 -34.98 -0.84 26.20
N TRP A 203 -34.96 -1.62 27.30
CA TRP A 203 -34.73 -3.07 27.28
C TRP A 203 -35.85 -3.88 26.60
N ASP A 204 -37.04 -3.30 26.37
CA ASP A 204 -38.13 -3.99 25.67
C ASP A 204 -38.08 -3.81 24.13
N GLY A 205 -37.17 -2.95 23.65
CA GLY A 205 -37.00 -2.59 22.24
C GLY A 205 -35.85 -3.31 21.55
N VAL A 206 -35.83 -3.23 20.22
CA VAL A 206 -34.77 -3.73 19.33
C VAL A 206 -34.44 -2.61 18.35
N ASN A 207 -33.23 -2.05 18.43
CA ASN A 207 -32.92 -0.76 17.83
C ASN A 207 -32.37 -0.89 16.39
N ALA A 208 -33.20 -0.57 15.40
CA ALA A 208 -32.82 -0.60 13.98
C ALA A 208 -31.86 0.54 13.58
N LEU A 209 -31.77 1.62 14.36
CA LEU A 209 -30.78 2.68 14.13
C LEU A 209 -29.38 2.22 14.57
N ASP A 210 -29.29 1.44 15.65
CA ASP A 210 -28.01 0.82 16.06
C ASP A 210 -27.51 -0.16 14.99
N ALA A 211 -28.41 -0.81 14.25
CA ALA A 211 -28.04 -1.69 13.13
C ALA A 211 -27.40 -0.91 11.97
N ILE A 212 -27.82 0.33 11.71
CA ILE A 212 -27.12 1.23 10.78
C ILE A 212 -25.74 1.59 11.33
N ALA A 213 -25.66 1.99 12.60
CA ALA A 213 -24.38 2.38 13.20
C ALA A 213 -23.37 1.22 13.14
N CYS A 214 -23.81 0.01 13.48
CA CYS A 214 -23.04 -1.22 13.32
C CYS A 214 -22.68 -1.46 11.85
N THR A 215 -23.61 -1.34 10.91
CA THR A 215 -23.34 -1.50 9.47
C THR A 215 -22.25 -0.54 8.99
N TYR A 216 -22.39 0.75 9.28
CA TYR A 216 -21.42 1.77 8.87
C TYR A 216 -20.05 1.50 9.48
N ASN A 217 -20.00 1.12 10.76
CA ASN A 217 -18.76 0.73 11.43
C ASN A 217 -18.15 -0.54 10.82
N ASN A 218 -18.95 -1.56 10.55
CA ASN A 218 -18.53 -2.83 9.95
C ASN A 218 -17.95 -2.61 8.56
N VAL A 219 -18.61 -1.81 7.71
CA VAL A 219 -18.09 -1.48 6.38
C VAL A 219 -16.86 -0.57 6.48
N SER A 220 -16.84 0.38 7.43
CA SER A 220 -15.67 1.24 7.68
C SER A 220 -14.43 0.42 8.03
N VAL A 221 -14.55 -0.59 8.91
CA VAL A 221 -13.42 -1.49 9.23
C VAL A 221 -13.13 -2.47 8.10
N LEU A 222 -14.12 -2.87 7.30
CA LEU A 222 -13.91 -3.68 6.08
C LEU A 222 -12.99 -2.96 5.10
N ARG A 223 -13.04 -1.62 5.00
CA ARG A 223 -12.18 -0.83 4.09
C ARG A 223 -10.69 -1.10 4.26
N GLN A 224 -10.25 -1.41 5.48
CA GLN A 224 -8.85 -1.75 5.72
C GLN A 224 -8.42 -3.01 4.96
N GLN A 225 -9.35 -3.93 4.73
CA GLN A 225 -9.13 -5.22 4.08
C GLN A 225 -9.61 -5.24 2.62
N MET A 226 -10.00 -4.09 2.09
CA MET A 226 -10.29 -3.92 0.67
C MET A 226 -9.00 -3.67 -0.09
N ARG A 227 -8.97 -4.04 -1.37
CA ARG A 227 -7.86 -3.71 -2.26
C ARG A 227 -7.84 -2.20 -2.53
N PRO A 228 -6.68 -1.61 -2.86
CA PRO A 228 -6.58 -0.18 -3.16
C PRO A 228 -7.48 0.29 -4.32
N GLU A 229 -7.85 -0.62 -5.21
CA GLU A 229 -8.70 -0.37 -6.38
C GLU A 229 -10.19 -0.63 -6.11
N GLU A 230 -10.52 -1.19 -4.93
CA GLU A 230 -11.88 -1.53 -4.53
C GLU A 230 -12.57 -0.39 -3.78
N ARG A 231 -13.87 -0.19 -3.97
CA ARG A 231 -14.69 0.80 -3.25
C ARG A 231 -15.98 0.16 -2.75
N ALA A 232 -16.54 0.70 -1.67
CA ALA A 232 -17.78 0.21 -1.06
C ALA A 232 -18.45 1.36 -0.32
N HIS A 233 -19.16 2.25 -0.98
CA HIS A 233 -19.69 3.48 -0.37
C HIS A 233 -21.21 3.39 -0.25
N GLY A 234 -21.78 3.94 0.82
CA GLY A 234 -23.21 3.82 1.06
C GLY A 234 -23.83 5.04 1.70
N CYS A 235 -25.16 5.07 1.67
CA CYS A 235 -26.00 6.11 2.24
C CYS A 235 -27.15 5.49 3.05
N ILE A 236 -27.73 6.31 3.93
CA ILE A 236 -28.92 5.94 4.69
C ILE A 236 -30.14 6.42 3.92
N LEU A 237 -30.99 5.50 3.49
CA LEU A 237 -32.21 5.81 2.76
C LEU A 237 -33.36 6.16 3.70
N GLU A 238 -33.48 5.41 4.80
CA GLU A 238 -34.55 5.59 5.79
C GLU A 238 -33.97 5.60 7.20
N SER A 239 -34.24 6.68 7.93
CA SER A 239 -33.82 6.88 9.31
C SER A 239 -34.94 7.49 10.18
N PRO A 240 -34.98 7.19 11.49
CA PRO A 240 -35.98 7.72 12.42
C PRO A 240 -35.88 9.24 12.59
N LYS A 241 -37.02 9.90 12.77
CA LYS A 241 -37.14 11.37 12.92
C LYS A 241 -37.45 11.84 14.35
N VAL A 242 -37.53 10.92 15.31
CA VAL A 242 -37.91 11.19 16.71
C VAL A 242 -36.89 10.58 17.67
N THR A 243 -36.64 11.23 18.81
CA THR A 243 -35.56 10.87 19.75
C THR A 243 -36.05 10.08 20.97
N ASN A 244 -37.34 10.12 21.29
CA ASN A 244 -37.92 9.49 22.48
C ASN A 244 -38.44 8.07 22.26
N VAL A 245 -38.27 7.51 21.06
CA VAL A 245 -38.71 6.16 20.68
C VAL A 245 -37.54 5.37 20.12
N ILE A 246 -37.35 4.13 20.56
CA ILE A 246 -36.41 3.18 19.95
C ILE A 246 -36.88 2.86 18.53
N PRO A 247 -36.07 3.10 17.48
CA PRO A 247 -36.45 2.87 16.08
C PRO A 247 -36.63 1.39 15.73
N SER A 248 -37.73 1.03 15.06
CA SER A 248 -37.99 -0.34 14.57
C SER A 248 -37.73 -0.55 13.08
N TYR A 249 -37.40 0.49 12.31
CA TYR A 249 -37.21 0.37 10.86
C TYR A 249 -36.13 1.32 10.35
N THR A 250 -35.20 0.80 9.54
CA THR A 250 -34.19 1.57 8.83
C THR A 250 -33.81 0.89 7.49
N LYS A 251 -33.34 1.66 6.51
CA LYS A 251 -32.86 1.15 5.22
C LYS A 251 -31.58 1.86 4.78
N VAL A 252 -30.60 1.12 4.27
CA VAL A 252 -29.33 1.64 3.71
C VAL A 252 -29.10 1.10 2.31
N ALA A 253 -28.33 1.85 1.51
CA ALA A 253 -27.84 1.43 0.20
C ALA A 253 -26.31 1.54 0.16
N TYR A 254 -25.65 0.60 -0.51
CA TYR A 254 -24.21 0.56 -0.73
C TYR A 254 -23.92 0.20 -2.19
N SER A 255 -23.00 0.92 -2.82
CA SER A 255 -22.40 0.56 -4.11
C SER A 255 -20.97 0.07 -3.88
N VAL A 256 -20.68 -1.10 -4.43
CA VAL A 256 -19.41 -1.81 -4.35
C VAL A 256 -18.76 -1.78 -5.72
N ARG A 257 -17.48 -1.43 -5.80
CA ARG A 257 -16.74 -1.37 -7.06
C ARG A 257 -15.41 -2.10 -6.96
N ALA A 258 -14.99 -2.74 -8.06
CA ALA A 258 -13.69 -3.36 -8.18
C ALA A 258 -13.23 -3.43 -9.65
N PRO A 259 -11.93 -3.64 -9.93
CA PRO A 259 -11.42 -3.70 -11.31
C PRO A 259 -11.98 -4.84 -12.18
N THR A 260 -12.55 -5.87 -11.57
CA THR A 260 -13.17 -6.99 -12.28
C THR A 260 -14.51 -7.37 -11.66
N MET A 261 -15.41 -7.92 -12.47
CA MET A 261 -16.70 -8.44 -12.02
C MET A 261 -16.54 -9.48 -10.88
N GLY A 262 -15.55 -10.38 -11.00
CA GLY A 262 -15.23 -11.37 -9.96
C GLY A 262 -14.77 -10.75 -8.65
N ALA A 263 -13.86 -9.76 -8.70
CA ALA A 263 -13.41 -9.05 -7.50
C ALA A 263 -14.56 -8.24 -6.86
N CYS A 264 -15.42 -7.64 -7.68
CA CYS A 264 -16.58 -6.88 -7.22
C CYS A 264 -17.57 -7.79 -6.48
N ARG A 265 -17.81 -8.99 -7.01
CA ARG A 265 -18.64 -10.04 -6.37
C ARG A 265 -18.11 -10.40 -4.98
N MET A 266 -16.81 -10.73 -4.89
CA MET A 266 -16.17 -11.09 -3.62
C MET A 266 -16.27 -9.98 -2.58
N LEU A 267 -16.04 -8.73 -2.98
CA LEU A 267 -16.19 -7.61 -2.06
C LEU A 267 -17.66 -7.39 -1.67
N GLY A 268 -18.58 -7.54 -2.60
CA GLY A 268 -20.02 -7.47 -2.35
C GLY A 268 -20.46 -8.45 -1.27
N ASP A 269 -19.96 -9.69 -1.31
CA ASP A 269 -20.26 -10.69 -0.29
C ASP A 269 -19.72 -10.31 1.09
N ARG A 270 -18.55 -9.67 1.14
CA ARG A 270 -17.96 -9.16 2.39
C ARG A 270 -18.79 -7.99 2.95
N VAL A 271 -19.29 -7.09 2.09
CA VAL A 271 -20.20 -6.01 2.51
C VAL A 271 -21.54 -6.57 2.99
N LYS A 272 -22.10 -7.59 2.31
CA LYS A 272 -23.31 -8.30 2.79
C LYS A 272 -23.09 -8.93 4.17
N ASN A 273 -21.89 -9.45 4.45
CA ASN A 273 -21.56 -9.96 5.79
C ASN A 273 -21.50 -8.86 6.85
N CYS A 274 -21.09 -7.63 6.51
CA CYS A 274 -21.18 -6.48 7.42
C CYS A 274 -22.63 -6.18 7.82
N PHE A 275 -23.59 -6.28 6.89
CA PHE A 275 -25.01 -6.12 7.19
C PHE A 275 -25.53 -7.23 8.10
N LYS A 276 -25.19 -8.49 7.80
CA LYS A 276 -25.58 -9.65 8.62
C LYS A 276 -25.07 -9.53 10.06
N ALA A 277 -23.82 -9.11 10.23
CA ALA A 277 -23.21 -8.90 11.54
C ALA A 277 -23.94 -7.79 12.34
N ALA A 278 -24.35 -6.71 11.68
CA ALA A 278 -25.09 -5.63 12.33
C ALA A 278 -26.49 -6.06 12.80
N ALA A 279 -27.20 -6.82 11.96
CA ALA A 279 -28.49 -7.39 12.31
C ALA A 279 -28.37 -8.32 13.53
N LEU A 280 -27.39 -9.23 13.48
CA LEU A 280 -27.12 -10.18 14.57
C LEU A 280 -26.79 -9.47 15.89
N ALA A 281 -25.89 -8.48 15.87
CA ALA A 281 -25.45 -7.77 17.06
C ALA A 281 -26.58 -6.99 17.77
N THR A 282 -27.54 -6.52 16.99
CA THR A 282 -28.65 -5.68 17.48
C THR A 282 -29.94 -6.45 17.74
N GLY A 283 -30.02 -7.69 17.29
CA GLY A 283 -31.25 -8.49 17.32
C GLY A 283 -32.27 -8.11 16.24
N CYS A 284 -31.91 -7.26 15.28
CA CYS A 284 -32.77 -6.92 14.15
C CYS A 284 -32.88 -8.08 13.16
N THR A 285 -34.01 -8.14 12.44
CA THR A 285 -34.11 -8.92 11.20
C THR A 285 -33.55 -8.13 10.03
N LEU A 286 -33.05 -8.82 9.00
CA LEU A 286 -32.39 -8.23 7.83
C LEU A 286 -33.03 -8.76 6.54
N GLU A 287 -33.47 -7.84 5.70
CA GLU A 287 -33.82 -8.10 4.29
C GLU A 287 -32.71 -7.53 3.41
N LEU A 288 -32.10 -8.37 2.55
CA LEU A 288 -31.05 -7.97 1.61
C LEU A 288 -31.60 -7.96 0.19
N GLU A 289 -31.38 -6.86 -0.52
CA GLU A 289 -31.67 -6.73 -1.95
C GLU A 289 -30.36 -6.41 -2.68
N GLU A 290 -30.24 -6.89 -3.91
CA GLU A 290 -29.05 -6.73 -4.74
C GLU A 290 -29.47 -6.28 -6.13
N GLU A 291 -28.81 -5.25 -6.63
CA GLU A 291 -28.97 -4.81 -8.02
C GLU A 291 -28.16 -5.68 -8.97
N ASP A 292 -28.59 -5.70 -10.24
CA ASP A 292 -27.82 -6.34 -11.29
C ASP A 292 -26.43 -5.71 -11.40
N MET A 293 -25.41 -6.57 -11.40
CA MET A 293 -24.02 -6.12 -11.43
C MET A 293 -23.64 -5.57 -12.80
N TYR A 294 -22.94 -4.45 -12.83
CA TYR A 294 -22.31 -3.91 -14.03
C TYR A 294 -20.89 -4.47 -14.08
N ALA A 295 -20.54 -5.16 -15.16
CA ALA A 295 -19.22 -5.76 -15.32
C ALA A 295 -18.18 -4.71 -15.75
N ASP A 296 -16.90 -5.03 -15.60
CA ASP A 296 -15.80 -4.25 -16.17
C ASP A 296 -15.78 -4.39 -17.71
N LEU A 297 -15.41 -3.32 -18.42
CA LEU A 297 -15.24 -3.35 -19.87
C LEU A 297 -13.98 -4.16 -20.25
N ARG A 298 -14.18 -5.22 -21.05
CA ARG A 298 -13.10 -6.01 -21.65
C ARG A 298 -12.72 -5.45 -23.02
N ILE A 299 -11.42 -5.45 -23.31
CA ILE A 299 -10.89 -4.93 -24.57
C ILE A 299 -10.65 -6.09 -25.55
N ASN A 300 -11.29 -6.01 -26.71
CA ASN A 300 -10.92 -6.81 -27.87
C ASN A 300 -9.94 -6.03 -28.74
N LYS A 301 -8.67 -6.42 -28.74
CA LYS A 301 -7.59 -5.67 -29.40
C LYS A 301 -7.80 -5.56 -30.90
N THR A 302 -8.23 -6.63 -31.55
CA THR A 302 -8.50 -6.66 -32.99
C THR A 302 -9.61 -5.67 -33.35
N LEU A 303 -10.72 -5.65 -32.62
CA LEU A 303 -11.79 -4.66 -32.86
C LEU A 303 -11.27 -3.23 -32.66
N CYS A 304 -10.46 -2.99 -31.63
CA CYS A 304 -9.88 -1.68 -31.35
C CYS A 304 -8.94 -1.21 -32.46
N ASP A 305 -8.04 -2.08 -32.92
CA ASP A 305 -7.10 -1.80 -34.01
C ASP A 305 -7.84 -1.57 -35.34
N ARG A 306 -8.89 -2.36 -35.62
CA ARG A 306 -9.73 -2.18 -36.81
C ARG A 306 -10.50 -0.88 -36.78
N TYR A 307 -11.09 -0.53 -35.64
CA TYR A 307 -11.79 0.75 -35.48
C TYR A 307 -10.85 1.94 -35.62
N ALA A 308 -9.68 1.92 -34.97
CA ALA A 308 -8.70 3.00 -35.12
C ALA A 308 -8.22 3.15 -36.57
N SER A 309 -7.99 2.03 -37.26
CA SER A 309 -7.68 2.05 -38.69
C SER A 309 -8.84 2.60 -39.52
N ALA A 310 -10.08 2.22 -39.23
CA ALA A 310 -11.26 2.74 -39.91
C ALA A 310 -11.41 4.26 -39.72
N MET A 311 -11.29 4.77 -38.49
CA MET A 311 -11.36 6.19 -38.18
C MET A 311 -10.30 7.00 -38.93
N SER A 312 -9.08 6.48 -39.07
CA SER A 312 -8.02 7.15 -39.82
C SER A 312 -8.37 7.37 -41.30
N ARG A 313 -9.18 6.49 -41.90
CA ARG A 313 -9.67 6.64 -43.30
C ARG A 313 -10.75 7.71 -43.42
N PHE A 314 -11.43 8.01 -42.32
CA PHE A 314 -12.36 9.14 -42.21
C PHE A 314 -11.67 10.41 -41.70
N GLY A 315 -10.34 10.43 -41.60
CA GLY A 315 -9.55 11.61 -41.23
C GLY A 315 -9.48 11.87 -39.72
N GLU A 316 -9.88 10.92 -38.89
CA GLU A 316 -9.89 11.03 -37.43
C GLU A 316 -8.81 10.15 -36.81
N LEU A 317 -8.09 10.68 -35.81
CA LEU A 317 -7.12 9.91 -35.05
C LEU A 317 -7.70 9.55 -33.69
N VAL A 318 -7.72 8.25 -33.39
CA VAL A 318 -8.12 7.71 -32.09
C VAL A 318 -7.04 6.76 -31.61
N VAL A 319 -6.80 6.74 -30.30
CA VAL A 319 -5.88 5.76 -29.73
C VAL A 319 -6.57 4.39 -29.73
N THR A 320 -5.81 3.31 -29.89
CA THR A 320 -6.39 1.96 -29.85
C THR A 320 -6.92 1.62 -28.46
N GLU A 321 -6.35 2.21 -27.42
CA GLU A 321 -6.74 2.00 -26.04
C GLU A 321 -6.54 3.27 -25.21
N HIS A 322 -7.51 3.61 -24.36
CA HIS A 322 -7.41 4.73 -23.44
C HIS A 322 -6.32 4.47 -22.37
N PRO A 323 -5.43 5.44 -22.07
CA PRO A 323 -4.33 5.22 -21.11
C PRO A 323 -4.79 5.05 -19.66
N GLU A 324 -5.96 5.57 -19.31
CA GLU A 324 -6.53 5.55 -17.97
C GLU A 324 -7.80 4.70 -17.88
N TYR A 325 -8.06 4.14 -16.68
CA TYR A 325 -9.29 3.43 -16.38
C TYR A 325 -10.45 4.41 -16.14
N LEU A 326 -11.62 4.06 -16.67
CA LEU A 326 -12.86 4.76 -16.38
C LEU A 326 -13.27 4.44 -14.94
N ALA A 327 -13.42 5.46 -14.11
CA ALA A 327 -13.88 5.29 -12.73
C ALA A 327 -15.35 4.84 -12.64
N GLY A 328 -16.15 5.20 -13.66
CA GLY A 328 -17.53 4.77 -13.86
C GLY A 328 -17.67 3.30 -14.28
N SER A 329 -18.91 2.87 -14.49
CA SER A 329 -19.30 1.52 -14.89
C SER A 329 -20.44 1.61 -15.88
N THR A 330 -20.52 0.67 -16.82
CA THR A 330 -21.58 0.60 -17.82
C THR A 330 -22.02 -0.86 -18.01
N ASP A 331 -23.29 -1.08 -18.30
CA ASP A 331 -23.83 -2.42 -18.58
C ASP A 331 -23.35 -2.97 -19.94
N GLN A 332 -22.72 -2.16 -20.80
CA GLN A 332 -21.95 -2.64 -21.95
C GLN A 332 -20.79 -3.55 -21.52
N GLY A 333 -20.27 -3.36 -20.30
CA GLY A 333 -19.34 -4.28 -19.66
C GLY A 333 -19.86 -5.73 -19.71
N ASN A 334 -21.13 -5.94 -19.38
CA ASN A 334 -21.75 -7.26 -19.37
C ASN A 334 -21.85 -7.87 -20.77
N VAL A 335 -22.08 -7.04 -21.80
CA VAL A 335 -22.05 -7.49 -23.19
C VAL A 335 -20.65 -7.96 -23.59
N THR A 336 -19.60 -7.29 -23.13
CA THR A 336 -18.20 -7.72 -23.37
C THR A 336 -17.83 -9.06 -22.73
N TYR A 337 -18.65 -9.56 -21.79
CA TYR A 337 -18.51 -10.91 -21.24
C TYR A 337 -19.23 -11.96 -22.10
N ALA A 338 -20.32 -11.57 -22.78
CA ALA A 338 -21.14 -12.46 -23.59
C ALA A 338 -20.54 -12.66 -25.00
N VAL A 339 -20.10 -11.57 -25.64
CA VAL A 339 -19.60 -11.56 -27.02
C VAL A 339 -18.40 -10.63 -27.17
N PRO A 340 -17.51 -10.81 -28.17
CA PRO A 340 -16.51 -9.81 -28.51
C PRO A 340 -17.18 -8.46 -28.76
N ALA A 341 -16.77 -7.42 -28.03
CA ALA A 341 -17.44 -6.15 -28.08
C ALA A 341 -16.47 -4.96 -28.12
N LEU A 342 -16.96 -3.85 -28.66
CA LEU A 342 -16.27 -2.57 -28.74
C LEU A 342 -17.05 -1.54 -27.94
N HIS A 343 -16.34 -0.77 -27.12
CA HIS A 343 -16.85 0.41 -26.43
C HIS A 343 -15.89 1.57 -26.69
N VAL A 344 -16.21 2.40 -27.68
CA VAL A 344 -15.35 3.52 -28.07
C VAL A 344 -15.66 4.78 -27.26
N ASN A 345 -14.66 5.62 -27.04
CA ASN A 345 -14.86 6.96 -26.51
C ASN A 345 -14.85 7.97 -27.67
N ILE A 346 -15.95 8.69 -27.84
CA ILE A 346 -16.16 9.72 -28.85
C ILE A 346 -15.86 11.07 -28.21
N GLY A 347 -14.72 11.72 -28.51
CA GLY A 347 -14.49 13.07 -28.01
C GLY A 347 -15.40 14.07 -28.72
N ILE A 348 -16.33 14.65 -27.96
CA ILE A 348 -17.22 15.70 -28.45
C ILE A 348 -16.58 17.07 -28.20
N PRO A 349 -16.40 17.90 -29.25
CA PRO A 349 -15.70 19.17 -29.10
C PRO A 349 -16.54 20.18 -28.31
N ASN A 350 -15.95 20.79 -27.30
CA ASN A 350 -16.49 21.94 -26.61
C ASN A 350 -15.45 23.08 -26.61
N LYS A 351 -15.79 24.21 -27.24
CA LYS A 351 -14.90 25.37 -27.40
C LYS A 351 -14.67 26.12 -26.08
N GLU A 352 -15.66 26.11 -25.18
CA GLU A 352 -15.60 26.83 -23.90
C GLU A 352 -14.86 26.00 -22.85
N ASN A 353 -15.10 24.69 -22.84
CA ASN A 353 -14.50 23.77 -21.87
C ASN A 353 -14.10 22.43 -22.52
N PRO A 354 -12.87 22.30 -23.04
CA PRO A 354 -12.38 21.07 -23.65
C PRO A 354 -12.31 19.87 -22.69
N ASN A 355 -12.35 20.09 -21.37
CA ASN A 355 -12.32 19.05 -20.34
C ASN A 355 -13.67 18.88 -19.62
N ILE A 356 -14.76 19.02 -20.38
CA ILE A 356 -16.11 18.91 -19.85
C ILE A 356 -16.39 17.50 -19.30
N SER A 357 -16.90 17.43 -18.07
CA SER A 357 -17.27 16.15 -17.45
C SER A 357 -18.69 15.76 -17.81
N ILE A 358 -18.90 14.47 -18.04
CA ILE A 358 -20.23 13.86 -18.10
C ILE A 358 -21.00 14.09 -16.79
N HIS A 359 -22.33 13.94 -16.84
CA HIS A 359 -23.27 14.14 -15.73
C HIS A 359 -23.34 15.61 -15.26
N THR A 360 -23.09 16.55 -16.19
CA THR A 360 -23.25 17.98 -15.96
C THR A 360 -24.28 18.56 -16.93
N ALA A 361 -25.01 19.59 -16.50
CA ALA A 361 -25.93 20.31 -17.39
C ALA A 361 -25.19 20.96 -18.58
N GLU A 362 -23.90 21.29 -18.41
CA GLU A 362 -23.05 21.75 -19.50
C GLU A 362 -22.86 20.65 -20.54
N PHE A 363 -22.61 19.40 -20.11
CA PHE A 363 -22.41 18.28 -21.03
C PHE A 363 -23.68 17.94 -21.78
N ALA A 364 -24.84 18.01 -21.12
CA ALA A 364 -26.14 17.87 -21.77
C ALA A 364 -26.32 18.89 -22.91
N LYS A 365 -25.95 20.16 -22.70
CA LYS A 365 -25.99 21.18 -23.76
C LYS A 365 -25.00 20.87 -24.88
N CYS A 366 -23.77 20.47 -24.53
CA CYS A 366 -22.75 20.10 -25.51
C CYS A 366 -23.19 18.90 -26.37
N ALA A 367 -23.82 17.90 -25.77
CA ALA A 367 -24.33 16.72 -26.45
C ALA A 367 -25.46 17.02 -27.46
N GLY A 368 -26.11 18.18 -27.36
CA GLY A 368 -27.12 18.67 -28.31
C GLY A 368 -26.56 19.49 -29.47
N THR A 369 -25.24 19.71 -29.54
CA THR A 369 -24.63 20.54 -30.60
C THR A 369 -24.48 19.77 -31.92
N GLU A 370 -24.49 20.51 -33.04
CA GLU A 370 -24.23 19.92 -34.36
C GLU A 370 -22.82 19.32 -34.43
N GLU A 371 -21.82 19.93 -33.80
CA GLU A 371 -20.46 19.39 -33.77
C GLU A 371 -20.37 18.04 -33.04
N ALA A 372 -21.09 17.88 -31.93
CA ALA A 372 -21.17 16.62 -31.20
C ALA A 372 -21.93 15.53 -32.00
N LEU A 373 -23.03 15.91 -32.66
CA LEU A 373 -23.74 15.04 -33.60
C LEU A 373 -22.80 14.54 -34.71
N GLN A 374 -22.04 15.44 -35.33
CA GLN A 374 -21.11 15.07 -36.40
C GLN A 374 -20.00 14.14 -35.90
N ALA A 375 -19.52 14.30 -34.66
CA ALA A 375 -18.56 13.38 -34.05
C ALA A 375 -19.15 11.97 -33.88
N ALA A 376 -20.40 11.88 -33.41
CA ALA A 376 -21.12 10.60 -33.28
C ALA A 376 -21.37 9.92 -34.64
N ILE A 377 -21.69 10.70 -35.68
CA ILE A 377 -21.83 10.19 -37.05
C ILE A 377 -20.51 9.60 -37.57
N ARG A 378 -19.38 10.29 -37.34
CA ARG A 378 -18.04 9.77 -37.73
C ARG A 378 -17.68 8.50 -36.99
N CYS A 379 -18.00 8.42 -35.70
CA CYS A 379 -17.90 7.17 -34.93
C CYS A 379 -18.73 6.04 -35.57
N GLY A 380 -19.99 6.31 -35.91
CA GLY A 380 -20.86 5.35 -36.59
C GLY A 380 -20.28 4.84 -37.92
N LYS A 381 -19.67 5.72 -38.72
CA LYS A 381 -18.95 5.33 -39.95
C LYS A 381 -17.77 4.39 -39.67
N GLY A 382 -16.97 4.68 -38.64
CA GLY A 382 -15.87 3.84 -38.19
C GLY A 382 -16.34 2.46 -37.73
N MET A 383 -17.42 2.40 -36.96
CA MET A 383 -18.02 1.14 -36.50
C MET A 383 -18.61 0.34 -37.68
N ALA A 384 -19.26 0.98 -38.66
CA ALA A 384 -19.77 0.31 -39.86
C ALA A 384 -18.65 -0.35 -40.66
N LEU A 385 -17.54 0.35 -40.89
CA LEU A 385 -16.39 -0.21 -41.61
C LEU A 385 -15.73 -1.36 -40.82
N THR A 386 -15.68 -1.25 -39.49
CA THR A 386 -15.20 -2.32 -38.61
C THR A 386 -16.08 -3.56 -38.70
N GLY A 387 -17.40 -3.39 -38.64
CA GLY A 387 -18.38 -4.47 -38.82
C GLY A 387 -18.31 -5.11 -40.20
N TRP A 388 -18.11 -4.30 -41.25
CA TRP A 388 -17.90 -4.80 -42.61
C TRP A 388 -16.70 -5.76 -42.71
N GLU A 389 -15.58 -5.40 -42.09
CA GLU A 389 -14.39 -6.26 -42.08
C GLU A 389 -14.63 -7.54 -41.30
N ILE A 390 -15.42 -7.51 -40.23
CA ILE A 390 -15.76 -8.72 -39.48
C ILE A 390 -16.66 -9.66 -40.31
N LEU A 391 -17.61 -9.11 -41.07
CA LEU A 391 -18.45 -9.90 -41.96
C LEU A 391 -17.65 -10.51 -43.13
N THR A 392 -16.71 -9.76 -43.72
CA THR A 392 -16.09 -10.12 -45.00
C THR A 392 -14.67 -10.68 -44.91
N ASN A 393 -13.95 -10.42 -43.81
CA ASN A 393 -12.56 -10.83 -43.64
C ASN A 393 -12.42 -11.89 -42.54
N ASN A 394 -12.35 -13.16 -42.96
CA ASN A 394 -12.19 -14.30 -42.06
C ASN A 394 -10.94 -14.20 -41.18
N GLN A 395 -9.83 -13.63 -41.66
CA GLN A 395 -8.63 -13.51 -40.83
C GLN A 395 -8.81 -12.50 -39.69
N VAL A 396 -9.52 -11.39 -39.96
CA VAL A 396 -9.85 -10.40 -38.93
C VAL A 396 -10.81 -11.01 -37.91
N TRP A 397 -11.81 -11.75 -38.38
CA TRP A 397 -12.73 -12.47 -37.50
C TRP A 397 -12.02 -13.48 -36.59
N GLU A 398 -11.18 -14.37 -37.14
CA GLU A 398 -10.51 -15.39 -36.34
C GLU A 398 -9.58 -14.75 -35.28
N LYS A 399 -8.96 -13.61 -35.59
CA LYS A 399 -8.19 -12.84 -34.60
C LYS A 399 -9.07 -12.20 -33.53
N CYS A 400 -10.18 -11.59 -33.93
CA CYS A 400 -11.17 -11.03 -32.99
C CYS A 400 -11.68 -12.11 -32.02
N LYS A 401 -12.02 -13.29 -32.54
CA LYS A 401 -12.43 -14.44 -31.72
C LYS A 401 -11.30 -14.94 -30.82
N ALA A 402 -10.07 -15.01 -31.34
CA ALA A 402 -8.91 -15.41 -30.56
C ALA A 402 -8.65 -14.44 -29.40
N ASP A 403 -8.71 -13.12 -29.63
CA ASP A 403 -8.53 -12.10 -28.59
C ASP A 403 -9.57 -12.25 -27.46
N PHE A 404 -10.83 -12.53 -27.83
CA PHE A 404 -11.90 -12.75 -26.87
C PHE A 404 -11.70 -14.03 -26.03
N GLU A 405 -11.31 -15.13 -26.67
CA GLU A 405 -11.03 -16.39 -25.98
C GLU A 405 -9.74 -16.33 -25.15
N GLU A 406 -8.75 -15.53 -25.57
CA GLU A 406 -7.54 -15.24 -24.80
C GLU A 406 -7.86 -14.40 -23.56
N ASP A 407 -8.65 -13.32 -23.68
CA ASP A 407 -9.09 -12.54 -22.51
C ASP A 407 -9.89 -13.41 -21.53
N LYS A 408 -10.83 -14.24 -22.02
CA LYS A 408 -11.54 -15.22 -21.19
C LYS A 408 -10.58 -16.13 -20.42
N LYS A 409 -9.54 -16.66 -21.07
CA LYS A 409 -8.53 -17.51 -20.44
C LYS A 409 -7.68 -16.74 -19.43
N LEU A 410 -7.19 -15.56 -19.79
CA LEU A 410 -6.38 -14.70 -18.93
C LEU A 410 -7.12 -14.40 -17.64
N ARG A 411 -8.42 -14.09 -17.74
CA ARG A 411 -9.29 -13.89 -16.59
C ARG A 411 -9.54 -15.21 -15.86
N ALA A 412 -9.82 -16.33 -16.53
CA ALA A 412 -9.92 -17.64 -15.89
C ALA A 412 -8.66 -18.04 -15.07
N THR A 413 -7.49 -17.52 -15.43
CA THR A 413 -6.21 -17.73 -14.72
C THR A 413 -5.77 -16.58 -13.81
N ASP A 414 -6.50 -15.47 -13.78
CA ASP A 414 -6.24 -14.36 -12.87
C ASP A 414 -6.49 -14.88 -11.45
N PRO A 415 -5.54 -14.78 -10.50
CA PRO A 415 -5.78 -15.15 -9.09
C PRO A 415 -6.97 -14.41 -8.43
N ASN A 416 -7.63 -13.50 -9.17
CA ASN A 416 -8.79 -12.71 -8.78
C ASN A 416 -10.04 -12.91 -9.68
N HIS A 417 -9.99 -13.81 -10.67
CA HIS A 417 -11.17 -14.25 -11.41
C HIS A 417 -11.21 -15.77 -11.38
N VAL A 418 -12.31 -16.30 -10.86
CA VAL A 418 -12.42 -17.70 -10.47
C VAL A 418 -13.47 -18.36 -11.35
N ASP A 419 -13.03 -19.39 -12.08
CA ASP A 419 -13.92 -20.38 -12.70
C ASP A 419 -14.67 -21.13 -11.58
N GLU A 420 -16.01 -21.17 -11.66
CA GLU A 420 -16.93 -21.77 -10.67
C GLU A 420 -16.55 -23.21 -10.28
N LYS A 421 -15.74 -23.92 -11.09
CA LYS A 421 -15.26 -25.28 -10.78
C LYS A 421 -13.91 -25.36 -10.05
N SER A 422 -13.09 -24.32 -10.08
CA SER A 422 -11.74 -24.32 -9.46
C SER A 422 -11.73 -23.95 -7.96
N ILE A 423 -12.88 -23.53 -7.43
CA ILE A 423 -13.11 -23.17 -6.01
C ILE A 423 -12.85 -24.36 -5.06
N MET A 424 -12.82 -25.60 -5.55
CA MET A 424 -12.78 -26.78 -4.69
C MET A 424 -11.39 -27.31 -4.34
N GLU A 425 -10.29 -26.95 -5.03
CA GLU A 425 -9.01 -27.65 -4.82
C GLU A 425 -7.81 -26.76 -4.41
N ASP A 426 -7.64 -25.55 -4.97
CA ASP A 426 -6.49 -24.68 -4.62
C ASP A 426 -6.87 -23.49 -3.72
N GLY A 427 -8.14 -23.07 -3.74
CA GLY A 427 -8.71 -22.20 -2.72
C GLY A 427 -8.67 -22.85 -1.33
N VAL A 428 -8.76 -24.18 -1.25
CA VAL A 428 -8.74 -24.92 0.02
C VAL A 428 -7.46 -24.65 0.81
N LYS A 429 -6.28 -24.57 0.20
CA LYS A 429 -5.03 -24.38 0.98
C LYS A 429 -4.77 -22.95 1.47
N LEU A 430 -5.36 -21.93 0.84
CA LEU A 430 -5.19 -20.52 1.25
C LEU A 430 -6.42 -19.96 1.97
N GLU A 431 -7.63 -20.40 1.60
CA GLU A 431 -8.87 -20.14 2.33
C GLU A 431 -9.00 -21.00 3.60
N GLU A 432 -8.51 -22.25 3.71
CA GLU A 432 -8.44 -22.94 5.02
C GLU A 432 -7.59 -22.12 5.99
N ASN A 433 -6.44 -21.62 5.55
CA ASN A 433 -5.56 -20.80 6.39
C ASN A 433 -6.17 -19.44 6.81
N TYR A 434 -7.15 -18.91 6.05
CA TYR A 434 -7.82 -17.63 6.33
C TYR A 434 -9.17 -17.79 7.05
N ARG A 435 -9.99 -18.79 6.69
CA ARG A 435 -11.24 -19.15 7.40
C ARG A 435 -10.93 -19.66 8.80
N ASP A 436 -9.98 -20.56 8.94
CA ASP A 436 -9.56 -21.05 10.25
C ASP A 436 -8.88 -19.94 11.07
N ALA A 437 -8.28 -18.90 10.43
CA ALA A 437 -7.71 -17.73 11.13
C ALA A 437 -8.75 -16.80 11.75
N VAL A 438 -9.89 -16.62 11.07
CA VAL A 438 -11.02 -15.85 11.57
C VAL A 438 -11.78 -16.66 12.63
N GLN A 439 -11.96 -17.97 12.41
CA GLN A 439 -12.58 -18.88 13.38
C GLN A 439 -11.71 -19.07 14.64
N GLY A 440 -10.39 -19.06 14.49
CA GLY A 440 -9.41 -19.15 15.57
C GLY A 440 -9.30 -17.91 16.47
N ILE A 441 -9.99 -16.79 16.19
CA ILE A 441 -10.16 -15.68 17.15
C ILE A 441 -11.53 -15.77 17.85
N ASP A 442 -12.61 -16.12 17.15
CA ASP A 442 -13.93 -16.28 17.75
C ASP A 442 -14.01 -17.49 18.70
N ASP A 443 -13.20 -18.53 18.44
CA ASP A 443 -13.04 -19.71 19.32
C ASP A 443 -11.88 -19.58 20.32
N ALA A 444 -10.98 -18.59 20.16
CA ALA A 444 -9.82 -18.45 21.05
C ALA A 444 -10.12 -17.54 22.23
N SER A 445 -10.09 -18.14 23.42
CA SER A 445 -10.15 -17.37 24.65
C SER A 445 -9.00 -16.35 24.73
N PRO A 446 -9.15 -15.24 25.48
CA PRO A 446 -8.06 -14.30 25.77
C PRO A 446 -6.79 -14.98 26.33
N THR A 447 -6.95 -16.14 26.99
CA THR A 447 -5.85 -16.98 27.46
C THR A 447 -5.10 -17.70 26.32
N GLU A 448 -5.78 -18.16 25.27
CA GLU A 448 -5.13 -18.74 24.08
C GLU A 448 -4.38 -17.69 23.26
N ILE A 449 -4.96 -16.51 23.04
CA ILE A 449 -4.29 -15.36 22.38
C ILE A 449 -3.00 -15.00 23.11
N ARG A 450 -3.05 -14.94 24.45
CA ARG A 450 -1.88 -14.68 25.30
C ARG A 450 -0.86 -15.81 25.22
N ARG A 451 -1.28 -17.08 25.15
CA ARG A 451 -0.38 -18.23 25.00
C ARG A 451 0.35 -18.20 23.66
N VAL A 452 -0.33 -17.85 22.58
CA VAL A 452 0.29 -17.69 21.25
C VAL A 452 1.28 -16.54 21.25
N LEU A 453 0.93 -15.39 21.82
CA LEU A 453 1.88 -14.29 22.01
C LEU A 453 3.13 -14.75 22.76
N TRP A 454 2.96 -15.45 23.88
CA TRP A 454 4.08 -16.00 24.65
C TRP A 454 4.94 -16.97 23.86
N LYS A 455 4.32 -17.79 23.01
CA LYS A 455 5.04 -18.72 22.13
C LYS A 455 5.85 -17.95 21.08
N ILE A 456 5.27 -16.93 20.45
CA ILE A 456 5.99 -16.05 19.52
C ILE A 456 7.15 -15.36 20.25
N ASP A 457 6.90 -14.80 21.44
CA ASP A 457 7.93 -14.19 22.27
C ASP A 457 9.06 -15.21 22.58
N LEU A 458 8.74 -16.46 22.91
CA LEU A 458 9.71 -17.52 23.26
C LEU A 458 10.56 -18.00 22.08
N PHE A 459 10.03 -18.02 20.86
CA PHE A 459 10.77 -18.51 19.68
C PHE A 459 11.43 -17.37 18.89
N LEU A 460 10.74 -16.26 18.68
CA LEU A 460 11.24 -15.17 17.85
C LEU A 460 12.20 -14.26 18.61
N LEU A 461 11.87 -13.84 19.84
CA LEU A 461 12.70 -12.84 20.53
C LEU A 461 14.09 -13.36 20.93
N PRO A 462 14.29 -14.60 21.42
CA PRO A 462 15.64 -15.10 21.66
C PRO A 462 16.48 -15.14 20.38
N VAL A 463 15.88 -15.50 19.24
CA VAL A 463 16.55 -15.50 17.93
C VAL A 463 17.05 -14.10 17.57
N LEU A 464 16.17 -13.10 17.67
CA LEU A 464 16.51 -11.71 17.40
C LEU A 464 17.51 -11.16 18.43
N ALA A 465 17.31 -11.42 19.71
CA ALA A 465 18.14 -10.90 20.80
C ALA A 465 19.57 -11.45 20.75
N VAL A 466 19.74 -12.76 20.51
CA VAL A 466 21.07 -13.36 20.37
C VAL A 466 21.74 -12.90 19.08
N CYS A 467 21.01 -12.78 17.96
CA CYS A 467 21.62 -12.24 16.75
C CYS A 467 22.07 -10.78 16.94
N TYR A 468 21.27 -9.95 17.61
CA TYR A 468 21.63 -8.55 17.89
C TYR A 468 22.78 -8.45 18.90
N MET A 469 22.83 -9.36 19.88
CA MET A 469 23.96 -9.54 20.78
C MET A 469 25.24 -9.90 20.01
N LEU A 470 25.19 -10.89 19.12
CA LEU A 470 26.32 -11.25 18.26
C LEU A 470 26.73 -10.08 17.37
N GLN A 471 25.77 -9.29 16.87
CA GLN A 471 26.06 -8.10 16.07
C GLN A 471 26.90 -7.11 16.86
N TYR A 472 26.52 -6.84 18.10
CA TYR A 472 27.30 -5.96 18.96
C TYR A 472 28.64 -6.57 19.38
N LEU A 473 28.69 -7.89 19.59
CA LEU A 473 29.91 -8.60 19.96
C LEU A 473 30.94 -8.55 18.83
N ASP A 474 30.55 -8.89 17.60
CA ASP A 474 31.44 -8.97 16.44
C ASP A 474 31.99 -7.60 16.07
N LYS A 475 31.16 -6.54 16.06
CA LYS A 475 31.68 -5.17 15.83
C LYS A 475 32.61 -4.72 16.95
N SER A 476 32.31 -5.10 18.20
CA SER A 476 33.10 -4.72 19.38
C SER A 476 34.31 -5.61 19.58
N THR A 477 34.49 -6.66 18.78
CA THR A 477 35.64 -7.59 18.89
C THR A 477 36.96 -6.84 18.74
N ILE A 478 36.99 -5.79 17.91
CA ILE A 478 38.16 -4.93 17.76
C ILE A 478 38.62 -4.31 19.09
N ASN A 479 37.69 -3.98 20.01
CA ASN A 479 38.01 -3.46 21.33
C ASN A 479 38.82 -4.44 22.17
N TYR A 480 38.35 -5.68 22.30
CA TYR A 480 39.02 -6.72 23.10
C TYR A 480 40.34 -7.16 22.48
N SER A 481 40.42 -7.16 21.14
CA SER A 481 41.58 -7.63 20.38
C SER A 481 42.85 -6.80 20.61
N THR A 482 42.71 -5.53 20.99
CA THR A 482 43.84 -4.63 21.26
C THR A 482 44.72 -5.14 22.41
N LEU A 483 44.10 -5.61 23.50
CA LEU A 483 44.81 -6.21 24.64
C LEU A 483 45.27 -7.66 24.36
N LEU A 484 44.86 -8.25 23.24
CA LEU A 484 45.27 -9.58 22.80
C LEU A 484 46.32 -9.55 21.67
N GLY A 485 46.90 -8.39 21.37
CA GLY A 485 48.05 -8.23 20.47
C GLY A 485 47.76 -7.71 19.07
N LEU A 486 46.50 -7.38 18.73
CA LEU A 486 46.13 -6.95 17.37
C LEU A 486 46.92 -5.73 16.88
N THR A 487 47.11 -4.71 17.74
CA THR A 487 47.80 -3.46 17.35
C THR A 487 49.27 -3.69 17.05
N ALA A 488 49.93 -4.55 17.83
CA ALA A 488 51.33 -4.92 17.65
C ALA A 488 51.51 -5.79 16.39
N ASP A 489 50.72 -6.84 16.23
CA ASP A 489 50.83 -7.78 15.11
C ASP A 489 50.60 -7.12 13.74
N LEU A 490 49.71 -6.13 13.66
CA LEU A 490 49.37 -5.43 12.41
C LEU A 490 50.12 -4.11 12.23
N ASN A 491 51.07 -3.78 13.12
CA ASN A 491 51.83 -2.53 13.13
C ASN A 491 50.94 -1.27 13.00
N LEU A 492 49.89 -1.19 13.82
CA LEU A 492 48.97 -0.05 13.80
C LEU A 492 49.59 1.15 14.50
N VAL A 493 50.01 2.14 13.71
CA VAL A 493 50.63 3.39 14.19
C VAL A 493 49.69 4.58 14.09
N GLY A 494 49.92 5.62 14.90
CA GLY A 494 49.19 6.89 14.81
C GLY A 494 47.68 6.71 14.99
N SER A 495 46.91 7.09 13.96
CA SER A 495 45.44 7.02 13.91
C SER A 495 44.91 5.76 13.20
N ASN A 496 45.77 4.81 12.82
CA ASN A 496 45.36 3.60 12.08
C ASN A 496 44.28 2.80 12.83
N PHE A 497 44.40 2.67 14.14
CA PHE A 497 43.38 1.97 14.95
C PHE A 497 42.05 2.73 14.96
N SER A 498 42.07 4.06 15.17
CA SER A 498 40.88 4.90 15.12
C SER A 498 40.15 4.82 13.76
N TRP A 499 40.90 4.80 12.65
CA TRP A 499 40.32 4.60 11.31
C TRP A 499 39.77 3.19 11.11
N SER A 500 40.42 2.16 11.66
CA SER A 500 39.92 0.78 11.61
C SER A 500 38.62 0.59 12.39
N ALA A 501 38.43 1.35 13.47
CA ALA A 501 37.17 1.44 14.18
C ALA A 501 36.10 2.15 13.33
N GLY A 502 36.43 3.32 12.76
CA GLY A 502 35.50 4.18 12.02
C GLY A 502 35.06 3.64 10.66
N ILE A 503 35.93 2.95 9.89
CA ILE A 503 35.63 2.52 8.51
C ILE A 503 34.43 1.58 8.40
N PHE A 504 34.14 0.81 9.44
CA PHE A 504 32.93 -0.01 9.53
C PHE A 504 31.67 0.81 9.36
N TYR A 505 31.59 1.99 9.96
CA TYR A 505 30.41 2.84 9.87
C TYR A 505 30.24 3.48 8.49
N PHE A 506 31.33 3.62 7.71
CA PHE A 506 31.21 4.00 6.29
C PHE A 506 30.55 2.87 5.49
N GLY A 507 30.97 1.62 5.68
CA GLY A 507 30.36 0.46 5.02
C GLY A 507 28.90 0.27 5.42
N TYR A 508 28.61 0.43 6.71
CA TYR A 508 27.26 0.37 7.27
C TYR A 508 26.38 1.45 6.64
N LEU A 509 26.82 2.71 6.66
CA LEU A 509 26.06 3.82 6.08
C LEU A 509 25.82 3.65 4.57
N PHE A 510 26.84 3.23 3.82
CA PHE A 510 26.75 3.03 2.37
C PHE A 510 25.73 1.94 2.00
N TRP A 511 25.72 0.82 2.73
CA TRP A 511 24.86 -0.31 2.38
C TRP A 511 23.45 -0.25 2.99
N SER A 512 23.20 0.58 4.00
CA SER A 512 21.88 0.66 4.64
C SER A 512 20.72 0.97 3.69
N PRO A 513 20.79 1.96 2.76
CA PRO A 513 19.72 2.19 1.79
C PRO A 513 19.51 1.00 0.85
N VAL A 514 20.60 0.36 0.41
CA VAL A 514 20.56 -0.83 -0.45
C VAL A 514 19.85 -1.96 0.28
N SER A 515 20.24 -2.24 1.52
CA SER A 515 19.61 -3.29 2.32
C SER A 515 18.14 -3.00 2.61
N ALA A 516 17.76 -1.75 2.87
CA ALA A 516 16.35 -1.39 3.09
C ALA A 516 15.49 -1.69 1.85
N TYR A 517 16.02 -1.46 0.66
CA TYR A 517 15.37 -1.83 -0.60
C TYR A 517 15.27 -3.35 -0.80
N LEU A 518 16.32 -4.11 -0.47
CA LEU A 518 16.34 -5.56 -0.64
C LEU A 518 15.40 -6.28 0.34
N ILE A 519 15.26 -5.78 1.57
CA ILE A 519 14.36 -6.34 2.60
C ILE A 519 12.89 -6.37 2.15
N VAL A 520 12.46 -5.41 1.33
CA VAL A 520 11.07 -5.32 0.85
C VAL A 520 10.83 -6.19 -0.40
N ARG A 521 11.89 -6.62 -1.10
CA ARG A 521 11.78 -7.42 -2.34
C ARG A 521 12.04 -8.90 -2.16
N PHE A 522 12.87 -9.26 -1.18
CA PHE A 522 13.20 -10.66 -0.91
C PHE A 522 12.44 -11.18 0.31
N PRO A 523 12.24 -12.50 0.42
CA PRO A 523 11.74 -13.12 1.65
C PRO A 523 12.66 -12.72 2.81
N ILE A 524 12.10 -11.98 3.77
CA ILE A 524 12.89 -11.25 4.78
C ILE A 524 13.72 -12.19 5.65
N GLY A 525 13.19 -13.36 5.99
CA GLY A 525 13.87 -14.34 6.82
C GLY A 525 15.09 -14.94 6.10
N LYS A 526 14.92 -15.30 4.83
CA LYS A 526 16.02 -15.80 3.98
C LYS A 526 17.08 -14.74 3.74
N TYR A 527 16.68 -13.50 3.46
CA TYR A 527 17.63 -12.40 3.25
C TYR A 527 18.46 -12.12 4.51
N LEU A 528 17.82 -12.02 5.68
CA LEU A 528 18.52 -11.80 6.95
C LEU A 528 19.44 -12.97 7.31
N THR A 529 19.02 -14.21 7.04
CA THR A 529 19.87 -15.38 7.23
C THR A 529 21.11 -15.32 6.34
N PHE A 530 20.93 -15.02 5.06
CA PHE A 530 22.04 -14.91 4.10
C PHE A 530 23.04 -13.83 4.50
N THR A 531 22.57 -12.65 4.91
CA THR A 531 23.47 -11.57 5.34
C THR A 531 24.21 -11.92 6.63
N VAL A 532 23.59 -12.65 7.57
CA VAL A 532 24.25 -13.12 8.80
C VAL A 532 25.32 -14.16 8.51
N LEU A 533 25.08 -15.10 7.59
CA LEU A 533 26.09 -16.07 7.17
C LEU A 533 27.28 -15.39 6.48
N LEU A 534 27.00 -14.42 5.60
CA LEU A 534 28.05 -13.65 4.93
C LEU A 534 28.86 -12.80 5.92
N TRP A 535 28.16 -12.16 6.88
CA TRP A 535 28.75 -11.42 7.97
C TRP A 535 29.69 -12.30 8.81
N ALA A 536 29.25 -13.49 9.22
CA ALA A 536 30.06 -14.43 9.99
C ALA A 536 31.38 -14.79 9.27
N CYS A 537 31.31 -15.03 7.95
CA CYS A 537 32.50 -15.26 7.13
C CYS A 537 33.44 -14.06 7.16
N VAL A 538 32.93 -12.83 7.04
CA VAL A 538 33.75 -11.61 7.11
C VAL A 538 34.41 -11.44 8.49
N VAL A 539 33.71 -11.78 9.58
CA VAL A 539 34.28 -11.77 10.94
C VAL A 539 35.46 -12.73 11.03
N MET A 540 35.32 -13.97 10.57
CA MET A 540 36.43 -14.94 10.55
C MET A 540 37.60 -14.49 9.67
N CYS A 541 37.33 -13.82 8.54
CA CYS A 541 38.36 -13.26 7.66
C CYS A 541 39.28 -12.23 8.35
N HIS A 542 38.90 -11.64 9.49
CA HIS A 542 39.78 -10.75 10.24
C HIS A 542 41.04 -11.48 10.74
N ALA A 543 40.96 -12.79 11.02
CA ALA A 543 42.12 -13.59 11.41
C ALA A 543 43.20 -13.67 10.31
N ALA A 544 42.81 -13.44 9.05
CA ALA A 544 43.72 -13.43 7.90
C ALA A 544 44.39 -12.07 7.67
N CYS A 545 44.01 -11.02 8.40
CA CYS A 545 44.61 -9.69 8.27
C CYS A 545 46.10 -9.72 8.65
N LYS A 546 46.89 -8.96 7.89
CA LYS A 546 48.36 -8.87 8.05
C LYS A 546 48.86 -7.44 8.26
N ASP A 547 48.02 -6.45 7.96
CA ASP A 547 48.36 -5.03 8.04
C ASP A 547 47.11 -4.17 8.21
N PHE A 548 47.31 -2.84 8.31
CA PHE A 548 46.24 -1.85 8.36
C PHE A 548 45.29 -1.92 7.15
N LYS A 549 45.78 -2.17 5.93
CA LYS A 549 44.95 -2.15 4.71
C LYS A 549 43.95 -3.30 4.71
N THR A 550 44.42 -4.51 5.01
CA THR A 550 43.59 -5.72 5.10
C THR A 550 42.58 -5.61 6.24
N LEU A 551 42.95 -4.99 7.37
CA LEU A 551 42.02 -4.68 8.45
C LEU A 551 40.94 -3.66 8.01
N MET A 552 41.31 -2.60 7.29
CA MET A 552 40.35 -1.61 6.78
C MET A 552 39.31 -2.23 5.85
N VAL A 553 39.74 -3.10 4.92
CA VAL A 553 38.86 -3.77 3.96
C VAL A 553 37.87 -4.71 4.68
N THR A 554 38.37 -5.57 5.56
CA THR A 554 37.52 -6.51 6.32
C THR A 554 36.53 -5.77 7.21
N ARG A 555 36.96 -4.67 7.86
CA ARG A 555 36.09 -3.81 8.68
C ARG A 555 35.03 -3.07 7.86
N PHE A 556 35.35 -2.59 6.66
CA PHE A 556 34.37 -1.98 5.77
C PHE A 556 33.28 -2.97 5.38
N PHE A 557 33.66 -4.16 4.91
CA PHE A 557 32.70 -5.19 4.50
C PHE A 557 31.89 -5.74 5.67
N LEU A 558 32.47 -5.77 6.88
CA LEU A 558 31.73 -6.11 8.09
C LEU A 558 30.55 -5.13 8.30
N GLY A 559 30.79 -3.84 8.06
CA GLY A 559 29.74 -2.81 8.08
C GLY A 559 28.67 -3.03 7.01
N VAL A 560 29.08 -3.37 5.78
CA VAL A 560 28.17 -3.68 4.67
C VAL A 560 27.25 -4.85 5.03
N THR A 561 27.81 -5.96 5.52
CA THR A 561 27.04 -7.19 5.80
C THR A 561 26.14 -7.07 7.03
N GLU A 562 26.54 -6.28 8.03
CA GLU A 562 25.71 -6.03 9.22
C GLU A 562 24.52 -5.09 8.96
N ALA A 563 24.49 -4.40 7.82
CA ALA A 563 23.57 -3.27 7.61
C ALA A 563 22.07 -3.63 7.56
N SER A 564 21.75 -4.91 7.35
CA SER A 564 20.39 -5.40 7.20
C SER A 564 19.68 -5.72 8.52
N VAL A 565 20.44 -6.02 9.58
CA VAL A 565 19.91 -6.69 10.78
C VAL A 565 18.90 -5.81 11.50
N ALA A 566 19.30 -4.58 11.86
CA ALA A 566 18.43 -3.65 12.57
C ALA A 566 17.13 -3.30 11.81
N PRO A 567 17.16 -2.85 10.53
CA PRO A 567 15.93 -2.57 9.80
C PRO A 567 15.07 -3.82 9.55
N GLY A 568 15.69 -4.97 9.27
CA GLY A 568 14.95 -6.21 9.07
C GLY A 568 14.28 -6.72 10.35
N PHE A 569 14.91 -6.55 11.51
CA PHE A 569 14.33 -6.90 12.80
C PHE A 569 13.16 -5.99 13.16
N SER A 570 13.25 -4.70 12.85
CA SER A 570 12.11 -3.78 13.00
C SER A 570 10.92 -4.22 12.13
N VAL A 571 11.16 -4.62 10.88
CA VAL A 571 10.11 -5.12 9.99
C VAL A 571 9.51 -6.45 10.50
N LEU A 572 10.34 -7.43 10.88
CA LEU A 572 9.86 -8.68 11.49
C LEU A 572 9.05 -8.43 12.77
N THR A 573 9.53 -7.53 13.62
CA THR A 573 8.81 -7.16 14.85
C THR A 573 7.44 -6.56 14.50
N SER A 574 7.34 -5.75 13.45
CA SER A 574 6.06 -5.20 13.00
C SER A 574 5.08 -6.23 12.43
N MET A 575 5.62 -7.32 11.84
CA MET A 575 4.82 -8.42 11.27
C MET A 575 4.20 -9.33 12.34
N PHE A 576 4.87 -9.51 13.48
CA PHE A 576 4.50 -10.48 14.52
C PHE A 576 3.90 -9.88 15.81
N TYR A 577 4.05 -8.57 16.04
CA TYR A 577 3.62 -7.92 17.27
C TYR A 577 2.73 -6.71 17.04
N THR A 578 1.77 -6.48 17.94
CA THR A 578 0.87 -5.33 17.79
C THR A 578 1.57 -3.97 17.95
N ARG A 579 1.02 -2.85 17.45
CA ARG A 579 1.62 -1.50 17.61
C ARG A 579 1.96 -1.16 19.06
N ASN A 580 1.11 -1.59 20.00
CA ASN A 580 1.32 -1.38 21.43
C ASN A 580 2.37 -2.34 22.01
N GLU A 581 2.58 -3.51 21.39
CA GLU A 581 3.55 -4.51 21.81
C GLU A 581 4.96 -4.23 21.29
N GLN A 582 5.08 -3.63 20.11
CA GLN A 582 6.35 -3.40 19.40
C GLN A 582 7.43 -2.70 20.25
N PRO A 583 7.18 -1.59 20.98
CA PRO A 583 8.24 -0.89 21.71
C PRO A 583 8.98 -1.76 22.73
N LEU A 584 8.25 -2.60 23.47
CA LEU A 584 8.84 -3.53 24.43
C LEU A 584 9.72 -4.56 23.73
N ARG A 585 9.29 -5.09 22.57
CA ARG A 585 10.03 -6.10 21.82
C ARG A 585 11.29 -5.54 21.17
N HIS A 586 11.23 -4.31 20.68
CA HIS A 586 12.42 -3.55 20.26
C HIS A 586 13.42 -3.43 21.42
N GLY A 587 12.93 -3.11 22.63
CA GLY A 587 13.74 -3.10 23.84
C GLY A 587 14.40 -4.46 24.13
N ILE A 588 13.65 -5.57 24.03
CA ILE A 588 14.14 -6.91 24.36
C ILE A 588 15.30 -7.34 23.46
N TRP A 589 15.19 -7.23 22.14
CA TRP A 589 16.32 -7.60 21.28
C TRP A 589 17.47 -6.59 21.38
N PHE A 590 17.19 -5.32 21.70
CA PHE A 590 18.22 -4.31 21.95
C PHE A 590 19.04 -4.57 23.23
N LEU A 591 18.47 -5.22 24.25
CA LEU A 591 19.21 -5.66 25.45
C LEU A 591 20.39 -6.59 25.12
N GLY A 592 20.38 -7.21 23.94
CA GLY A 592 21.50 -7.98 23.41
C GLY A 592 22.84 -7.22 23.46
N ASN A 593 22.85 -5.89 23.34
CA ASN A 593 24.07 -5.10 23.45
C ASN A 593 24.74 -5.23 24.82
N GLY A 594 23.97 -5.16 25.90
CA GLY A 594 24.51 -5.30 27.26
C GLY A 594 24.98 -6.73 27.54
N CYS A 595 24.23 -7.73 27.06
CA CYS A 595 24.64 -9.15 27.12
C CYS A 595 25.95 -9.40 26.36
N ALA A 596 26.12 -8.75 25.20
CA ALA A 596 27.32 -8.86 24.38
C ALA A 596 28.56 -8.30 25.09
N SER A 597 28.43 -7.21 25.85
CA SER A 597 29.52 -6.68 26.67
C SER A 597 29.92 -7.63 27.80
N ILE A 598 28.94 -8.27 28.44
CA ILE A 598 29.19 -9.28 29.50
C ILE A 598 29.90 -10.51 28.91
N LEU A 599 29.31 -11.14 27.89
CA LEU A 599 29.88 -12.33 27.28
C LEU A 599 31.21 -12.03 26.58
N GLY A 600 31.32 -10.89 25.91
CA GLY A 600 32.55 -10.44 25.28
C GLY A 600 33.68 -10.31 26.28
N GLY A 601 33.44 -9.73 27.47
CA GLY A 601 34.44 -9.66 28.53
C GLY A 601 34.89 -11.03 29.03
N VAL A 602 33.95 -11.94 29.31
CA VAL A 602 34.26 -13.31 29.81
C VAL A 602 34.99 -14.15 28.77
N VAL A 603 34.47 -14.19 27.54
CA VAL A 603 35.05 -15.02 26.47
C VAL A 603 36.42 -14.47 26.05
N SER A 604 36.59 -13.15 26.00
CA SER A 604 37.89 -12.55 25.70
C SER A 604 38.92 -12.84 26.79
N TRP A 605 38.52 -12.85 28.07
CA TRP A 605 39.38 -13.29 29.17
C TRP A 605 39.76 -14.77 29.07
N ALA A 606 38.79 -15.63 28.74
CA ALA A 606 39.02 -17.06 28.57
C ALA A 606 40.02 -17.32 27.44
N ILE A 607 39.81 -16.74 26.25
CA ILE A 607 40.73 -16.83 25.11
C ILE A 607 42.09 -16.23 25.45
N GLY A 608 42.09 -15.10 26.16
CA GLY A 608 43.30 -14.47 26.66
C GLY A 608 44.15 -15.38 27.55
N SER A 609 43.50 -16.30 28.28
CA SER A 609 44.12 -17.25 29.21
C SER A 609 44.55 -18.57 28.56
N MET A 610 44.19 -18.80 27.28
CA MET A 610 44.54 -20.02 26.56
C MET A 610 46.01 -20.02 26.14
N SER A 611 46.64 -21.20 26.17
CA SER A 611 47.95 -21.46 25.55
C SER A 611 47.71 -22.10 24.18
N VAL A 612 47.91 -21.32 23.12
CA VAL A 612 47.72 -21.73 21.72
C VAL A 612 48.80 -21.09 20.87
N ASP A 613 49.24 -21.80 19.82
CA ASP A 613 50.32 -21.32 18.93
C ASP A 613 49.89 -20.16 18.01
N MET A 614 48.58 -19.93 17.87
CA MET A 614 48.03 -18.83 17.08
C MET A 614 47.85 -17.58 17.93
N ALA A 615 48.07 -16.40 17.35
CA ALA A 615 47.80 -15.12 17.99
C ALA A 615 46.36 -15.07 18.54
N ARG A 616 46.22 -14.75 19.83
CA ARG A 616 44.94 -14.84 20.58
C ARG A 616 43.82 -14.00 19.98
N TRP A 617 44.14 -12.83 19.41
CA TRP A 617 43.14 -12.00 18.74
C TRP A 617 42.57 -12.67 17.48
N LYS A 618 43.37 -13.46 16.74
CA LYS A 618 42.89 -14.23 15.58
C LYS A 618 41.94 -15.32 16.00
N VAL A 619 42.29 -16.05 17.07
CA VAL A 619 41.44 -17.08 17.68
C VAL A 619 40.10 -16.49 18.09
N MET A 620 40.09 -15.28 18.64
CA MET A 620 38.86 -14.59 19.02
C MET A 620 37.94 -14.28 17.83
N PHE A 621 38.46 -13.76 16.72
CA PHE A 621 37.65 -13.55 15.50
C PHE A 621 37.14 -14.87 14.90
N LEU A 622 37.93 -15.95 14.97
CA LEU A 622 37.49 -17.28 14.52
C LEU A 622 36.38 -17.86 15.40
N ILE A 623 36.50 -17.73 16.72
CA ILE A 623 35.49 -18.22 17.67
C ILE A 623 34.20 -17.42 17.52
N PHE A 624 34.27 -16.09 17.58
CA PHE A 624 33.06 -15.26 17.45
C PHE A 624 32.42 -15.41 16.08
N GLY A 625 33.19 -15.36 15.00
CA GLY A 625 32.67 -15.61 13.65
C GLY A 625 32.11 -17.02 13.49
N GLY A 626 32.69 -18.04 14.13
CA GLY A 626 32.17 -19.41 14.15
C GLY A 626 30.84 -19.54 14.91
N ILE A 627 30.72 -18.86 16.06
CA ILE A 627 29.46 -18.78 16.82
C ILE A 627 28.39 -18.05 15.99
N THR A 628 28.74 -16.95 15.33
CA THR A 628 27.84 -16.20 14.45
C THR A 628 27.43 -17.03 13.23
N LEU A 629 28.34 -17.83 12.66
CA LEU A 629 28.04 -18.75 11.56
C LEU A 629 27.05 -19.82 12.00
N PHE A 630 27.31 -20.46 13.15
CA PHE A 630 26.38 -21.41 13.75
C PHE A 630 25.01 -20.76 14.01
N TRP A 631 24.99 -19.54 14.53
CA TRP A 631 23.73 -18.82 14.75
C TRP A 631 23.01 -18.47 13.45
N GLY A 632 23.74 -18.14 12.38
CA GLY A 632 23.17 -17.96 11.05
C GLY A 632 22.46 -19.24 10.55
N ILE A 633 23.01 -20.42 10.84
CA ILE A 633 22.35 -21.71 10.54
C ILE A 633 21.09 -21.89 11.41
N VAL A 634 21.16 -21.53 12.70
CA VAL A 634 19.96 -21.52 13.57
C VAL A 634 18.89 -20.58 13.01
N MET A 635 19.27 -19.37 12.59
CA MET A 635 18.34 -18.42 11.96
C MET A 635 17.72 -18.98 10.69
N ALA A 636 18.47 -19.72 9.86
CA ALA A 636 17.94 -20.37 8.66
C ALA A 636 16.77 -21.34 8.96
N ILE A 637 16.75 -21.93 10.15
CA ILE A 637 15.73 -22.88 10.60
C ILE A 637 14.56 -22.16 11.29
N PHE A 638 14.85 -21.17 12.14
CA PHE A 638 13.86 -20.59 13.04
C PHE A 638 13.26 -19.26 12.59
N ILE A 639 13.95 -18.49 11.75
CA ILE A 639 13.48 -17.17 11.34
C ILE A 639 12.43 -17.32 10.22
N PRO A 640 11.20 -16.80 10.41
CA PRO A 640 10.15 -16.90 9.41
C PRO A 640 10.23 -15.77 8.37
N ASP A 641 9.69 -16.02 7.18
CA ASP A 641 9.48 -14.98 6.15
C ASP A 641 8.21 -14.16 6.40
N GLY A 642 7.35 -14.61 7.32
CA GLY A 642 6.11 -13.96 7.74
C GLY A 642 5.27 -14.88 8.64
N PRO A 643 4.17 -14.40 9.24
CA PRO A 643 3.41 -15.14 10.27
C PRO A 643 2.79 -16.47 9.82
N SER A 644 2.66 -16.70 8.51
CA SER A 644 2.18 -17.95 7.90
C SER A 644 3.25 -19.02 7.71
N SER A 645 4.53 -18.65 7.74
CA SER A 645 5.67 -19.54 7.45
C SER A 645 6.36 -20.26 8.63
N PRO A 646 6.19 -19.90 9.92
CA PRO A 646 7.03 -20.46 10.98
C PRO A 646 6.73 -21.94 11.24
N LEU A 647 7.78 -22.76 11.24
CA LEU A 647 7.72 -24.21 11.50
C LEU A 647 7.26 -24.55 12.93
N TRP A 648 7.44 -23.63 13.89
CA TRP A 648 7.17 -23.82 15.32
C TRP A 648 5.76 -23.41 15.77
N LEU A 649 4.96 -22.79 14.89
CA LEU A 649 3.53 -22.58 15.12
C LEU A 649 2.72 -23.67 14.41
N ASN A 650 1.74 -24.26 15.10
CA ASN A 650 0.76 -25.12 14.45
C ASN A 650 -0.29 -24.27 13.69
N ALA A 651 -1.18 -24.90 12.92
CA ALA A 651 -2.18 -24.20 12.11
C ALA A 651 -3.01 -23.18 12.93
N LYS A 652 -3.60 -23.61 14.05
CA LYS A 652 -4.41 -22.75 14.95
C LYS A 652 -3.62 -21.58 15.54
N GLU A 653 -2.34 -21.79 15.87
CA GLU A 653 -1.52 -20.71 16.43
C GLU A 653 -1.04 -19.71 15.36
N ARG A 654 -0.77 -20.15 14.11
CA ARG A 654 -0.43 -19.26 12.98
C ARG A 654 -1.59 -18.32 12.67
N GLN A 655 -2.78 -18.88 12.67
CA GLN A 655 -4.07 -18.23 12.54
C GLN A 655 -4.25 -17.11 13.57
N ILE A 656 -4.08 -17.41 14.86
CA ILE A 656 -4.10 -16.42 15.94
C ILE A 656 -2.99 -15.37 15.76
N ALA A 657 -1.78 -15.76 15.36
CA ALA A 657 -0.64 -14.84 15.16
C ALA A 657 -0.92 -13.81 14.05
N ILE A 658 -1.43 -14.25 12.89
CA ILE A 658 -1.84 -13.39 11.78
C ILE A 658 -2.94 -12.46 12.23
N ALA A 659 -3.99 -13.01 12.85
CA ALA A 659 -5.19 -12.27 13.16
C ALA A 659 -4.97 -11.18 14.24
N ARG A 660 -4.05 -11.41 15.19
CA ARG A 660 -3.61 -10.40 16.16
C ARG A 660 -2.93 -9.19 15.51
N THR A 661 -2.08 -9.41 14.50
CA THR A 661 -1.32 -8.33 13.87
C THR A 661 -2.08 -7.61 12.75
N LEU A 662 -3.21 -8.14 12.29
CA LEU A 662 -4.14 -7.42 11.39
C LEU A 662 -4.61 -6.07 11.95
N GLN A 663 -4.68 -5.94 13.28
CA GLN A 663 -5.01 -4.69 13.98
C GLN A 663 -3.94 -3.60 13.82
N ASN A 664 -2.73 -3.96 13.38
CA ASN A 664 -1.61 -3.04 13.33
C ASN A 664 -1.71 -1.97 12.29
N LYS A 665 -2.63 -2.04 11.31
CA LYS A 665 -2.78 -1.02 10.28
C LYS A 665 -1.43 -0.57 9.67
N THR A 666 -0.40 -1.42 9.72
CA THR A 666 0.94 -1.12 9.20
C THR A 666 0.95 -1.75 7.82
N GLY A 667 0.12 -1.15 6.97
CA GLY A 667 0.20 -1.36 5.55
C GLY A 667 1.61 -1.02 5.13
N THR A 668 2.29 -2.00 4.55
CA THR A 668 3.31 -1.71 3.55
C THR A 668 2.67 -0.81 2.49
N LEU A 669 2.96 0.48 2.58
CA LEU A 669 3.58 1.25 1.50
C LEU A 669 2.95 1.05 0.12
N LYS A 670 1.97 1.87 -0.27
CA LYS A 670 1.41 1.87 -1.64
C LYS A 670 1.06 3.26 -2.20
N SER A 671 1.83 4.31 -1.90
CA SER A 671 1.89 5.44 -2.84
C SER A 671 3.00 5.27 -3.88
N GLY A 672 4.10 4.54 -3.56
CA GLY A 672 5.30 4.45 -4.41
C GLY A 672 5.94 5.81 -4.74
N LYS A 673 5.37 6.93 -4.25
CA LYS A 673 5.70 8.29 -4.61
C LYS A 673 6.29 8.98 -3.39
N VAL A 674 7.55 9.40 -3.53
CA VAL A 674 8.24 10.21 -2.51
C VAL A 674 7.63 11.61 -2.51
N HIS A 675 7.06 12.03 -1.38
CA HIS A 675 6.55 13.39 -1.22
C HIS A 675 7.69 14.35 -0.88
N TYR A 676 8.30 14.99 -1.89
CA TYR A 676 9.41 15.94 -1.71
C TYR A 676 9.10 17.08 -0.73
N LYS A 677 7.83 17.48 -0.59
CA LYS A 677 7.38 18.44 0.42
C LYS A 677 7.68 17.95 1.85
N GLN A 678 7.39 16.69 2.15
CA GLN A 678 7.66 16.08 3.44
C GLN A 678 9.16 15.87 3.69
N VAL A 679 9.95 15.61 2.64
CA VAL A 679 11.42 15.57 2.74
C VAL A 679 11.95 16.95 3.14
N ARG A 680 11.50 18.01 2.46
CA ARG A 680 11.86 19.39 2.80
C ARG A 680 11.43 19.74 4.22
N GLU A 681 10.24 19.32 4.63
CA GLU A 681 9.74 19.53 5.98
C GLU A 681 10.64 18.88 7.03
N ALA A 682 11.03 17.61 6.86
CA ALA A 682 11.97 16.93 7.75
C ALA A 682 13.31 17.68 7.87
N LEU A 683 13.82 18.24 6.77
CA LEU A 683 15.10 18.95 6.72
C LEU A 683 15.08 20.33 7.39
N ILE A 684 13.92 20.94 7.59
CA ILE A 684 13.79 22.26 8.23
C ILE A 684 13.14 22.20 9.62
N ASP A 685 12.71 21.01 10.05
CA ASP A 685 12.02 20.83 11.33
C ASP A 685 13.01 20.91 12.53
N PRO A 686 12.85 21.88 13.44
CA PRO A 686 13.74 22.04 14.59
C PRO A 686 13.78 20.82 15.51
N GLN A 687 12.67 20.07 15.65
CA GLN A 687 12.63 18.88 16.50
C GLN A 687 13.56 17.79 15.96
N VAL A 688 13.59 17.65 14.62
CA VAL A 688 14.39 16.65 13.92
C VAL A 688 15.87 16.97 14.10
N TRP A 689 16.27 18.23 13.97
CA TRP A 689 17.65 18.64 14.20
C TRP A 689 18.08 18.47 15.65
N CYS A 690 17.24 18.80 16.63
CA CYS A 690 17.56 18.55 18.04
C CYS A 690 17.81 17.06 18.30
N LEU A 691 16.97 16.18 17.75
CA LEU A 691 17.17 14.73 17.84
C LEU A 691 18.42 14.26 17.07
N CYS A 692 18.69 14.79 15.87
CA CYS A 692 19.86 14.44 15.05
C CYS A 692 21.14 14.77 15.81
N LEU A 693 21.20 16.00 16.32
CA LEU A 693 22.36 16.54 17.02
C LEU A 693 22.57 15.85 18.37
N TYR A 694 21.49 15.50 19.07
CA TYR A 694 21.57 14.62 20.23
C TYR A 694 22.19 13.26 19.87
N ILE A 695 21.65 12.57 18.85
CA ILE A 695 22.14 11.25 18.44
C ILE A 695 23.61 11.33 18.01
N PHE A 696 23.98 12.34 17.23
CA PHE A 696 25.36 12.59 16.85
C PHE A 696 26.27 12.78 18.07
N SER A 697 25.89 13.68 18.99
CA SER A 697 26.70 14.03 20.16
C SER A 697 26.87 12.86 21.14
N ALA A 698 25.81 12.08 21.36
CA ALA A 698 25.87 10.86 22.17
C ALA A 698 26.74 9.77 21.51
N ASN A 699 26.71 9.67 20.18
CA ASN A 699 27.52 8.68 19.46
C ASN A 699 28.98 9.08 19.29
N LEU A 700 29.32 10.35 19.49
CA LEU A 700 30.71 10.79 19.64
C LEU A 700 31.38 10.08 20.83
N ALA A 701 30.67 9.99 21.96
CA ALA A 701 31.12 9.21 23.11
C ALA A 701 31.06 7.70 22.83
N ASN A 702 29.95 7.20 22.25
CA ASN A 702 29.79 5.78 21.95
C ASN A 702 30.93 5.22 21.08
N GLY A 703 31.30 5.91 19.99
CA GLY A 703 32.33 5.42 19.08
C GLY A 703 33.69 5.28 19.77
N GLY A 704 34.09 6.30 20.53
CA GLY A 704 35.34 6.28 21.28
C GLY A 704 35.36 5.21 22.38
N LEU A 705 34.34 5.20 23.24
CA LEU A 705 34.27 4.30 24.39
C LEU A 705 34.08 2.83 24.00
N SER A 706 33.36 2.54 22.91
CA SER A 706 33.18 1.17 22.43
C SER A 706 34.44 0.62 21.79
N ALA A 707 35.19 1.42 21.03
CA ALA A 707 36.42 0.97 20.35
C ALA A 707 37.64 0.89 21.29
N PHE A 708 37.76 1.84 22.24
CA PHE A 708 38.91 1.94 23.15
C PHE A 708 38.63 1.44 24.56
N GLY A 709 37.43 0.93 24.85
CA GLY A 709 36.99 0.64 26.21
C GLY A 709 37.96 -0.23 27.01
N SER A 710 38.53 -1.28 26.41
CA SER A 710 39.46 -2.19 27.10
C SER A 710 40.78 -1.49 27.44
N LEU A 711 41.26 -0.63 26.54
CA LEU A 711 42.45 0.21 26.72
C LEU A 711 42.21 1.27 27.80
N VAL A 712 41.03 1.89 27.84
CA VAL A 712 40.64 2.86 28.88
C VAL A 712 40.58 2.19 30.25
N VAL A 713 39.97 1.00 30.35
CA VAL A 713 39.93 0.24 31.61
C VAL A 713 41.32 -0.19 32.05
N ALA A 714 42.18 -0.63 31.12
CA ALA A 714 43.59 -0.90 31.43
C ALA A 714 44.32 0.37 31.91
N GLY A 715 44.01 1.52 31.32
CA GLY A 715 44.50 2.84 31.70
C GLY A 715 44.11 3.29 33.11
N PHE A 716 43.03 2.76 33.69
CA PHE A 716 42.71 2.98 35.10
C PHE A 716 43.65 2.24 36.07
N GLY A 717 44.55 1.38 35.57
CA GLY A 717 45.49 0.61 36.39
C GLY A 717 45.07 -0.84 36.64
N PHE A 718 44.09 -1.36 35.89
CA PHE A 718 43.75 -2.79 35.89
C PHE A 718 44.67 -3.56 34.93
N LYS A 719 45.26 -4.68 35.38
CA LYS A 719 46.33 -5.36 34.64
C LYS A 719 45.79 -6.43 33.68
N GLY A 720 46.30 -6.41 32.44
CA GLY A 720 46.18 -7.51 31.47
C GLY A 720 44.74 -7.99 31.26
N LEU A 721 44.51 -9.29 31.42
CA LEU A 721 43.20 -9.92 31.18
C LEU A 721 42.11 -9.45 32.15
N GLN A 722 42.47 -8.87 33.31
CA GLN A 722 41.50 -8.30 34.24
C GLN A 722 40.72 -7.14 33.60
N ALA A 723 41.38 -6.33 32.77
CA ALA A 723 40.72 -5.21 32.08
C ALA A 723 39.64 -5.68 31.08
N LEU A 724 39.77 -6.90 30.54
CA LEU A 724 38.75 -7.51 29.67
C LEU A 724 37.51 -7.95 30.46
N LEU A 725 37.71 -8.59 31.63
CA LEU A 725 36.61 -8.99 32.52
C LEU A 725 35.80 -7.79 33.03
N LEU A 726 36.47 -6.66 33.28
CA LEU A 726 35.83 -5.45 33.79
C LEU A 726 34.97 -4.71 32.75
N GLN A 727 34.76 -5.31 31.57
CA GLN A 727 33.69 -4.92 30.65
C GLN A 727 32.32 -5.53 31.02
N MET A 728 32.27 -6.55 31.89
CA MET A 728 30.99 -7.10 32.33
C MET A 728 30.14 -6.11 33.14
N PRO A 729 30.70 -5.34 34.11
CA PRO A 729 29.92 -4.37 34.86
C PRO A 729 29.28 -3.29 33.98
N THR A 730 29.94 -2.87 32.90
CA THR A 730 29.39 -1.87 31.97
C THR A 730 28.19 -2.41 31.20
N GLY A 731 28.27 -3.66 30.74
CA GLY A 731 27.13 -4.38 30.15
C GLY A 731 25.96 -4.57 31.12
N ALA A 732 26.25 -4.93 32.37
CA ALA A 732 25.23 -5.06 33.42
C ALA A 732 24.53 -3.72 33.72
N ALA A 733 25.30 -2.64 33.83
CA ALA A 733 24.77 -1.29 34.03
C ALA A 733 23.86 -0.89 32.85
N GLN A 734 24.29 -1.14 31.62
CA GLN A 734 23.49 -0.88 30.42
C GLN A 734 22.12 -1.60 30.47
N ILE A 735 22.09 -2.89 30.82
CA ILE A 735 20.85 -3.67 30.95
C ILE A 735 19.91 -3.02 31.97
N VAL A 736 20.43 -2.66 33.14
CA VAL A 736 19.63 -2.02 34.21
C VAL A 736 19.03 -0.71 33.73
N PHE A 737 19.82 0.17 33.11
CA PHE A 737 19.33 1.46 32.61
C PHE A 737 18.28 1.31 31.52
N VAL A 738 18.45 0.37 30.58
CA VAL A 738 17.46 0.10 29.52
C VAL A 738 16.13 -0.40 30.13
N ILE A 739 16.19 -1.33 31.08
CA ILE A 739 14.97 -1.86 31.72
C ILE A 739 14.23 -0.74 32.47
N VAL A 740 14.94 0.02 33.30
CA VAL A 740 14.36 1.11 34.10
C VAL A 740 13.77 2.19 33.20
N SER A 741 14.47 2.56 32.11
CA SER A 741 14.01 3.61 31.19
C SER A 741 12.75 3.20 30.43
N CYS A 742 12.70 1.95 29.92
CA CYS A 742 11.56 1.43 29.19
C CYS A 742 10.32 1.32 30.10
N ILE A 743 10.49 0.87 31.35
CA ILE A 743 9.39 0.83 32.34
C ILE A 743 8.88 2.25 32.63
N THR A 744 9.80 3.19 32.86
CA THR A 744 9.46 4.59 33.18
C THR A 744 8.70 5.25 32.02
N ALA A 745 9.21 5.13 30.79
CA ALA A 745 8.58 5.68 29.60
C ALA A 745 7.22 5.04 29.25
N SER A 746 6.95 3.83 29.75
CA SER A 746 5.68 3.13 29.55
C SER A 746 4.64 3.48 30.61
N LYS A 747 5.06 3.71 31.88
CA LYS A 747 4.15 3.96 33.01
C LYS A 747 3.86 5.43 33.26
N VAL A 748 4.78 6.33 32.89
CA VAL A 748 4.64 7.76 33.18
C VAL A 748 4.33 8.52 31.91
N LYS A 749 3.20 9.22 31.90
CA LYS A 749 2.76 10.04 30.75
C LYS A 749 3.73 11.21 30.54
N SER A 750 4.15 11.42 29.30
CA SER A 750 5.04 12.52 28.89
C SER A 750 6.37 12.61 29.67
N ALA A 751 6.99 11.45 29.94
CA ALA A 751 8.27 11.38 30.65
C ALA A 751 9.47 11.09 29.74
N ARG A 752 9.30 11.03 28.41
CA ARG A 752 10.31 10.45 27.51
C ARG A 752 11.55 11.32 27.39
N VAL A 753 11.39 12.61 27.08
CA VAL A 753 12.52 13.54 26.96
C VAL A 753 13.17 13.76 28.33
N ILE A 754 12.38 13.85 29.40
CA ILE A 754 12.92 13.97 30.77
C ILE A 754 13.78 12.75 31.12
N THR A 755 13.29 11.54 30.86
CA THR A 755 14.06 10.30 31.09
C THR A 755 15.35 10.31 30.28
N MET A 756 15.30 10.75 29.01
CA MET A 756 16.50 10.87 28.16
C MET A 756 17.51 11.88 28.71
N ILE A 757 17.04 13.03 29.20
CA ILE A 757 17.89 14.03 29.86
C ILE A 757 18.54 13.42 31.09
N THR A 758 17.77 12.78 31.97
CA THR A 758 18.28 12.15 33.20
C THR A 758 19.36 11.11 32.90
N LEU A 759 19.14 10.23 31.93
CA LEU A 759 20.11 9.20 31.54
C LEU A 759 21.38 9.80 30.93
N THR A 760 21.25 10.87 30.16
CA THR A 760 22.41 11.58 29.60
C THR A 760 23.18 12.29 30.71
N VAL A 761 22.50 12.90 31.68
CA VAL A 761 23.13 13.52 32.86
C VAL A 761 23.88 12.48 33.70
N ILE A 762 23.28 11.30 33.93
CA ILE A 762 23.97 10.18 34.61
C ILE A 762 25.24 9.80 33.84
N SER A 763 25.17 9.76 32.51
CA SER A 763 26.34 9.47 31.68
C SER A 763 27.41 10.55 31.76
N THR A 764 27.00 11.83 31.78
CA THR A 764 27.88 12.98 32.01
C THR A 764 28.59 12.87 33.36
N ILE A 765 27.87 12.54 34.44
CA ILE A 765 28.46 12.32 35.77
C ILE A 765 29.51 11.20 35.70
N GLY A 766 29.19 10.10 35.02
CA GLY A 766 30.13 9.00 34.79
C GLY A 766 31.42 9.45 34.10
N MET A 767 31.31 10.26 33.06
CA MET A 767 32.45 10.83 32.34
C MET A 767 33.25 11.83 33.19
N VAL A 768 32.58 12.64 34.03
CA VAL A 768 33.27 13.54 34.97
C VAL A 768 34.12 12.74 35.94
N LEU A 769 33.57 11.67 36.54
CA LEU A 769 34.34 10.79 37.44
C LEU A 769 35.56 10.19 36.76
N MET A 770 35.45 9.77 35.49
CA MET A 770 36.59 9.27 34.71
C MET A 770 37.62 10.36 34.41
N PHE A 771 37.20 11.61 34.22
CA PHE A 771 38.07 12.72 33.82
C PHE A 771 38.80 13.39 34.99
N THR A 772 38.16 13.50 36.16
CA THR A 772 38.68 14.29 37.29
C THR A 772 39.44 13.50 38.34
N LEU A 773 39.19 12.20 38.45
CA LEU A 773 39.83 11.37 39.48
C LEU A 773 41.23 10.93 39.07
N ASP A 774 42.12 10.83 40.05
CA ASP A 774 43.46 10.27 39.89
C ASP A 774 43.42 8.73 39.87
N ASP A 775 44.52 8.11 39.42
CA ASP A 775 44.59 6.65 39.19
C ASP A 775 44.46 5.80 40.47
N ASP A 776 44.68 6.40 41.64
CA ASP A 776 44.46 5.75 42.94
C ASP A 776 42.98 5.38 43.17
N HIS A 777 42.05 6.02 42.46
CA HIS A 777 40.61 5.79 42.56
C HIS A 777 40.07 4.91 41.41
N LYS A 778 40.84 3.92 40.95
CA LYS A 778 40.50 3.03 39.82
C LYS A 778 39.12 2.38 39.87
N ASN A 779 38.64 1.99 41.06
CA ASN A 779 37.30 1.40 41.22
C ASN A 779 36.18 2.43 40.98
N THR A 780 36.40 3.68 41.40
CA THR A 780 35.47 4.79 41.16
C THR A 780 35.48 5.21 39.69
N LYS A 781 36.65 5.18 39.01
CA LYS A 781 36.72 5.37 37.55
C LYS A 781 35.92 4.31 36.80
N LEU A 782 36.02 3.05 37.22
CA LEU A 782 35.23 1.96 36.66
C LEU A 782 33.72 2.17 36.89
N ALA A 783 33.32 2.61 38.08
CA ALA A 783 31.93 2.97 38.36
C ALA A 783 31.47 4.13 37.44
N GLY A 784 32.32 5.13 37.22
CA GLY A 784 32.09 6.20 36.25
C GLY A 784 31.88 5.68 34.83
N PHE A 785 32.67 4.69 34.41
CA PHE A 785 32.52 4.04 33.10
C PHE A 785 31.23 3.21 32.99
N CYS A 786 30.74 2.65 34.08
CA CYS A 786 29.44 1.98 34.11
C CYS A 786 28.27 2.97 34.02
N LEU A 787 28.36 4.10 34.72
CA LEU A 787 27.38 5.18 34.64
C LEU A 787 27.34 5.82 33.24
N SER A 788 28.48 5.90 32.56
CA SER A 788 28.55 6.42 31.20
C SER A 788 27.84 5.56 30.16
N MET A 789 27.40 4.34 30.50
CA MET A 789 26.57 3.50 29.62
C MET A 789 25.07 3.85 29.68
N ALA A 790 24.63 4.73 30.59
CA ALA A 790 23.21 5.06 30.76
C ALA A 790 22.57 5.65 29.49
N PHE A 791 23.31 6.42 28.68
CA PHE A 791 22.78 7.02 27.43
C PHE A 791 22.37 5.95 26.41
N ALA A 792 22.90 4.73 26.47
CA ALA A 792 22.55 3.68 25.53
C ALA A 792 21.05 3.34 25.59
N ALA A 793 20.42 3.55 26.75
CA ALA A 793 18.98 3.42 26.95
C ALA A 793 18.15 4.50 26.23
N ASN A 794 18.78 5.56 25.73
CA ASN A 794 18.09 6.61 24.97
C ASN A 794 17.86 6.25 23.50
N GLN A 795 18.56 5.26 22.94
CA GLN A 795 18.31 4.80 21.57
C GLN A 795 16.86 4.31 21.37
N PRO A 796 16.36 3.33 22.16
CA PRO A 796 14.97 2.91 22.04
C PRO A 796 13.96 4.02 22.38
N LEU A 797 14.30 4.94 23.28
CA LEU A 797 13.44 6.10 23.59
C LEU A 797 13.36 7.09 22.42
N ALA A 798 14.48 7.37 21.74
CA ALA A 798 14.51 8.22 20.56
C ALA A 798 13.68 7.64 19.41
N GLN A 799 13.79 6.33 19.17
CA GLN A 799 12.94 5.62 18.19
C GLN A 799 11.45 5.73 18.56
N SER A 800 11.12 5.60 19.84
CA SER A 800 9.75 5.79 20.32
C SER A 800 9.24 7.23 20.13
N LEU A 801 10.08 8.26 20.28
CA LEU A 801 9.71 9.65 20.03
C LEU A 801 9.44 9.91 18.55
N ILE A 802 10.26 9.37 17.64
CA ILE A 802 10.03 9.48 16.19
C ILE A 802 8.71 8.83 15.82
N ALA A 803 8.42 7.66 16.39
CA ALA A 803 7.17 6.96 16.14
C ALA A 803 5.94 7.78 16.56
N SER A 804 6.02 8.55 17.66
CA SER A 804 4.89 9.31 18.21
C SER A 804 4.80 10.76 17.80
N ASN A 805 5.91 11.44 17.50
CA ASN A 805 5.97 12.88 17.29
C ASN A 805 6.17 13.30 15.84
N ILE A 806 6.48 12.35 14.95
CA ILE A 806 6.60 12.60 13.51
C ILE A 806 5.43 11.91 12.80
N ALA A 807 4.68 12.68 12.02
CA ALA A 807 3.63 12.17 11.13
C ALA A 807 4.00 12.48 9.67
N GLY A 808 3.31 11.83 8.73
CA GLY A 808 3.71 11.78 7.32
C GLY A 808 4.72 10.66 7.05
N PHE A 809 4.40 9.81 6.09
CA PHE A 809 5.17 8.61 5.78
C PHE A 809 6.58 8.95 5.28
N THR A 810 6.67 9.83 4.28
CA THR A 810 7.94 10.25 3.68
C THR A 810 8.78 11.06 4.70
N LYS A 811 8.13 11.88 5.54
CA LYS A 811 8.79 12.61 6.62
C LYS A 811 9.44 11.65 7.62
N LYS A 812 8.68 10.67 8.12
CA LYS A 812 9.18 9.68 9.11
C LYS A 812 10.36 8.86 8.59
N ALA A 813 10.29 8.40 7.34
CA ALA A 813 11.40 7.70 6.69
C ALA A 813 12.66 8.58 6.56
N THR A 814 12.47 9.86 6.18
CA THR A 814 13.57 10.84 6.07
C THR A 814 14.22 11.09 7.43
N VAL A 815 13.41 11.30 8.49
CA VAL A 815 13.90 11.48 9.87
C VAL A 815 14.69 10.26 10.34
N GLY A 816 14.19 9.05 10.07
CA GLY A 816 14.90 7.81 10.38
C GLY A 816 16.30 7.74 9.74
N MET A 817 16.40 8.12 8.46
CA MET A 817 17.69 8.20 7.76
C MET A 817 18.62 9.27 8.36
N MET A 818 18.09 10.45 8.71
CA MET A 818 18.88 11.51 9.34
C MET A 818 19.46 11.08 10.69
N MET A 819 18.67 10.40 11.54
CA MET A 819 19.18 9.83 12.79
C MET A 819 20.30 8.82 12.53
N PHE A 820 20.11 7.94 11.54
CA PHE A 820 21.06 6.90 11.22
C PHE A 820 22.39 7.47 10.69
N MET A 821 22.33 8.54 9.90
CA MET A 821 23.51 9.33 9.53
C MET A 821 24.21 9.93 10.74
N GLY A 822 23.46 10.56 11.66
CA GLY A 822 24.02 11.10 12.91
C GLY A 822 24.70 10.02 13.76
N TYR A 823 24.11 8.84 13.86
CA TYR A 823 24.70 7.68 14.53
C TYR A 823 26.04 7.27 13.89
N CYS A 824 26.09 7.12 12.57
CA CYS A 824 27.32 6.72 11.87
C CYS A 824 28.40 7.80 12.00
N LEU A 825 28.05 9.08 11.79
CA LEU A 825 29.01 10.20 11.88
C LEU A 825 29.62 10.32 13.28
N GLY A 826 28.80 10.22 14.34
CA GLY A 826 29.31 10.26 15.71
C GLY A 826 30.30 9.13 15.98
N ASN A 827 29.97 7.91 15.53
CA ASN A 827 30.86 6.76 15.71
C ASN A 827 32.12 6.78 14.83
N ILE A 828 32.11 7.49 13.70
CA ILE A 828 33.30 7.72 12.86
C ILE A 828 34.24 8.73 13.53
N ILE A 829 33.67 9.84 14.03
CA ILE A 829 34.42 10.99 14.54
C ILE A 829 34.93 10.74 15.96
N GLY A 830 34.16 10.08 16.83
CA GLY A 830 34.52 9.85 18.24
C GLY A 830 35.90 9.23 18.48
N PRO A 831 36.21 8.07 17.85
CA PRO A 831 37.52 7.41 17.95
C PRO A 831 38.71 8.28 17.54
N GLN A 832 38.51 9.33 16.74
CA GLN A 832 39.61 10.17 16.23
C GLN A 832 40.22 11.07 17.31
N PHE A 833 39.55 11.22 18.46
CA PHE A 833 40.06 11.98 19.60
C PHE A 833 40.87 11.14 20.60
N PHE A 834 40.95 9.82 20.38
CA PHE A 834 41.73 8.90 21.21
C PHE A 834 43.13 8.75 20.61
N TYR A 835 43.98 9.73 20.88
CA TYR A 835 45.32 9.77 20.32
C TYR A 835 46.23 8.71 20.94
N SER A 836 47.01 8.03 20.10
CA SER A 836 47.96 7.00 20.53
C SER A 836 49.06 7.53 21.46
N TYR A 837 49.44 8.80 21.34
CA TYR A 837 50.43 9.44 22.24
C TYR A 837 49.89 9.75 23.64
N GLU A 838 48.56 9.70 23.85
CA GLU A 838 47.92 9.88 25.16
C GLU A 838 47.62 8.53 25.85
N ALA A 839 47.98 7.41 25.22
CA ALA A 839 47.78 6.09 25.79
C ALA A 839 48.56 5.94 27.12
N PRO A 840 48.00 5.29 28.15
CA PRO A 840 46.71 4.60 28.15
C PRO A 840 45.52 5.45 28.69
N ILE A 841 45.73 6.75 28.97
CA ILE A 841 44.76 7.60 29.66
C ILE A 841 43.74 8.22 28.69
N TYR A 842 44.17 8.53 27.46
CA TYR A 842 43.31 9.09 26.40
C TYR A 842 42.49 10.30 26.83
N ARG A 843 43.15 11.25 27.51
CA ARG A 843 42.50 12.39 28.16
C ARG A 843 41.64 13.22 27.20
N THR A 844 42.09 13.40 25.97
CA THR A 844 41.34 14.13 24.93
C THR A 844 40.12 13.35 24.46
N GLY A 845 40.19 12.03 24.34
CA GLY A 845 39.07 11.16 24.01
C GLY A 845 37.97 11.16 25.09
N ILE A 846 38.38 11.10 26.36
CA ILE A 846 37.46 11.22 27.52
C ILE A 846 36.81 12.60 27.54
N LYS A 847 37.58 13.67 27.32
CA LYS A 847 37.06 15.05 27.23
C LYS A 847 36.06 15.21 26.09
N CYS A 848 36.35 14.65 24.92
CA CYS A 848 35.47 14.68 23.77
C CYS A 848 34.13 13.97 24.06
N SER A 849 34.19 12.80 24.70
CA SER A 849 33.01 12.05 25.14
C SER A 849 32.16 12.85 26.16
N LEU A 850 32.81 13.53 27.11
CA LEU A 850 32.14 14.43 28.06
C LEU A 850 31.45 15.60 27.36
N ILE A 851 32.13 16.27 26.42
CA ILE A 851 31.54 17.35 25.61
C ILE A 851 30.34 16.83 24.82
N GLY A 852 30.44 15.63 24.23
CA GLY A 852 29.35 14.97 23.52
C GLY A 852 28.11 14.78 24.40
N PHE A 853 28.25 14.32 25.64
CA PHE A 853 27.11 14.20 26.55
C PHE A 853 26.58 15.55 27.03
N CYS A 854 27.42 16.54 27.31
CA CYS A 854 26.98 17.89 27.64
C CYS A 854 26.15 18.53 26.49
N MET A 855 26.63 18.39 25.25
CA MET A 855 25.88 18.79 24.05
C MET A 855 24.59 17.99 23.92
N GLY A 856 24.62 16.69 24.21
CA GLY A 856 23.44 15.84 24.23
C GLY A 856 22.36 16.34 25.20
N VAL A 857 22.74 16.67 26.45
CA VAL A 857 21.84 17.29 27.44
C VAL A 857 21.28 18.60 26.90
N PHE A 858 22.12 19.46 26.34
CA PHE A 858 21.70 20.73 25.76
C PHE A 858 20.65 20.54 24.65
N PHE A 859 20.87 19.67 23.67
CA PHE A 859 19.91 19.43 22.59
C PHE A 859 18.62 18.76 23.06
N LEU A 860 18.67 17.89 24.07
CA LEU A 860 17.46 17.32 24.66
C LEU A 860 16.66 18.37 25.47
N CYS A 861 17.33 19.27 26.18
CA CYS A 861 16.69 20.40 26.83
C CYS A 861 16.04 21.34 25.81
N LEU A 862 16.72 21.63 24.69
CA LEU A 862 16.15 22.40 23.57
C LEU A 862 14.94 21.69 22.97
N LEU A 863 15.00 20.37 22.77
CA LEU A 863 13.87 19.58 22.28
C LEU A 863 12.68 19.65 23.23
N GLY A 864 12.90 19.48 24.54
CA GLY A 864 11.86 19.59 25.56
C GLY A 864 11.25 20.99 25.59
N ALA A 865 12.08 22.04 25.54
CA ALA A 865 11.63 23.42 25.48
C ALA A 865 10.83 23.71 24.20
N TRP A 866 11.26 23.17 23.06
CA TRP A 866 10.57 23.26 21.77
C TRP A 866 9.19 22.60 21.84
N TYR A 867 9.08 21.38 22.36
CA TYR A 867 7.79 20.70 22.52
C TYR A 867 6.85 21.45 23.46
N LEU A 868 7.35 21.98 24.57
CA LEU A 868 6.55 22.81 25.47
C LEU A 868 6.09 24.11 24.80
N TYR A 869 6.98 24.79 24.09
CA TYR A 869 6.68 26.01 23.35
C TYR A 869 5.63 25.77 22.26
N GLU A 870 5.85 24.76 21.42
CA GLU A 870 5.00 24.47 20.27
C GLU A 870 3.63 23.96 20.70
N ASN A 871 3.56 23.12 21.74
CA ASN A 871 2.28 22.73 22.32
C ASN A 871 1.53 23.93 22.90
N ARG A 872 2.20 24.83 23.65
CA ARG A 872 1.56 26.06 24.18
C ARG A 872 1.09 26.99 23.06
N ARG A 873 1.87 27.14 21.99
CA ARG A 873 1.49 27.92 20.79
C ARG A 873 0.25 27.31 20.15
N ARG A 874 0.23 26.00 19.94
CA ARG A 874 -0.91 25.28 19.35
C ARG A 874 -2.14 25.30 20.25
N ASP A 875 -1.98 25.20 21.56
CA ASP A 875 -3.07 25.35 22.54
C ASP A 875 -3.64 26.77 22.55
N ARG A 876 -2.84 27.80 22.22
CA ARG A 876 -3.32 29.18 22.09
C ARG A 876 -4.03 29.42 20.76
N VAL A 877 -3.53 28.86 19.66
CA VAL A 877 -4.02 29.12 18.30
C VAL A 877 -5.19 28.20 17.91
N TYR A 878 -5.20 26.96 18.39
CA TYR A 878 -6.15 25.92 17.98
C TYR A 878 -6.98 25.37 19.15
N ARG A 879 -7.12 26.15 20.24
CA ARG A 879 -7.79 25.74 21.49
C ARG A 879 -9.21 25.20 21.29
N ASP A 880 -9.95 25.86 20.39
CA ASP A 880 -11.38 25.63 20.16
C ASP A 880 -11.63 24.89 18.83
N VAL A 881 -10.59 24.35 18.20
CA VAL A 881 -10.73 23.50 17.01
C VAL A 881 -11.23 22.13 17.49
N VAL A 882 -12.55 21.97 17.55
CA VAL A 882 -13.18 20.65 17.60
C VAL A 882 -12.95 20.01 16.23
N GLU A 883 -12.13 18.98 16.19
CA GLU A 883 -11.97 18.23 14.94
C GLU A 883 -13.28 17.54 14.61
N LEU A 884 -13.92 18.01 13.55
CA LEU A 884 -15.06 17.34 12.96
C LEU A 884 -14.60 15.92 12.52
N PRO A 885 -15.45 14.89 12.64
CA PRO A 885 -15.12 13.53 12.21
C PRO A 885 -14.58 13.46 10.76
N GLU A 886 -15.06 14.34 9.88
CA GLU A 886 -14.59 14.50 8.49
C GLU A 886 -13.15 15.05 8.38
N GLU A 887 -12.73 15.94 9.28
CA GLU A 887 -11.35 16.47 9.29
C GLU A 887 -10.38 15.39 9.83
N ILE A 888 -10.82 14.58 10.81
CA ILE A 888 -10.08 13.40 11.28
C ILE A 888 -9.99 12.35 10.17
N GLU A 889 -11.08 12.12 9.43
CA GLU A 889 -11.13 11.21 8.29
C GLU A 889 -10.23 11.70 7.15
N ARG A 890 -10.21 13.01 6.85
CA ARG A 890 -9.31 13.64 5.87
C ARG A 890 -7.84 13.61 6.31
N GLN A 891 -7.56 13.74 7.61
CA GLN A 891 -6.21 13.57 8.18
C GLN A 891 -5.74 12.12 8.19
N LEU A 892 -6.66 11.15 8.25
CA LEU A 892 -6.38 9.72 8.15
C LEU A 892 -6.29 9.23 6.70
N GLN A 893 -7.01 9.88 5.77
CA GLN A 893 -6.99 9.59 4.33
C GLN A 893 -5.87 10.33 3.59
N GLY A 894 -5.45 11.51 4.06
CA GLY A 894 -4.31 12.27 3.54
C GLY A 894 -3.02 11.92 4.27
N ASP A 895 -1.91 11.74 3.56
CA ASP A 895 -0.56 11.58 4.14
C ASP A 895 -0.06 12.95 4.69
N LEU A 896 -0.76 13.48 5.70
CA LEU A 896 -0.46 14.77 6.33
C LEU A 896 0.66 14.63 7.38
N THR A 897 1.46 15.68 7.51
CA THR A 897 2.55 15.74 8.49
C THR A 897 2.11 16.27 9.86
N ASP A 898 2.95 16.11 10.89
CA ASP A 898 2.71 16.64 12.24
C ASP A 898 2.62 18.19 12.27
N ILE A 899 3.17 18.85 11.25
CA ILE A 899 3.03 20.30 11.07
C ILE A 899 1.66 20.66 10.46
N GLU A 900 1.18 19.85 9.52
CA GLU A 900 -0.09 20.07 8.82
C GLU A 900 -1.31 19.75 9.70
N ILE A 901 -1.18 18.77 10.61
CA ILE A 901 -2.24 18.38 11.54
C ILE A 901 -2.36 19.43 12.67
N LYS A 902 -3.44 20.21 12.67
CA LYS A 902 -3.66 21.34 13.61
C LYS A 902 -3.90 20.87 15.06
N SER A 903 -4.56 19.73 15.25
CA SER A 903 -4.76 19.13 16.58
C SER A 903 -3.52 18.46 17.16
N PHE A 904 -2.48 18.23 16.36
CA PHE A 904 -1.33 17.44 16.77
C PHE A 904 -0.67 18.06 18.00
N ARG A 905 -0.34 17.22 18.99
CA ARG A 905 0.39 17.59 20.20
C ARG A 905 1.59 16.68 20.37
N TYR A 906 2.75 17.30 20.58
CA TYR A 906 4.01 16.61 20.74
C TYR A 906 4.10 16.00 22.14
N LEU A 907 4.50 14.74 22.22
CA LEU A 907 4.81 14.08 23.49
C LEU A 907 6.24 14.45 23.89
N TYR A 908 6.38 15.10 25.04
CA TYR A 908 7.68 15.40 25.65
C TYR A 908 8.07 14.36 26.71
#